data_AF-X6LF78-F1
#
_entry.id   AF-X6LF78-F1
#
_cell.length_a   1.000
_cell.length_b   1.000
_cell.length_c   1.000
_cell.angle_alpha   90.00
_cell.angle_beta   90.00
_cell.angle_gamma   90.00
#
_symmetry.space_group_name_H-M   'P 1'
#
loop_
_entity.id
_entity.type
_entity.pdbx_description
1 polymer ?
#
loop_
_entity_poly.entity_id
_entity_poly.type
_entity_poly.pdbx_seq_one_letter_code
_entity_poly.pdbx_strand_id
1 'polypeptide(L)'
;EQIIRSITRKWKTKYCREKEVIGLDAAERSECIKVVRIWIGVESQHKLANALIDQLLDDFHLFYQRDPNEIMNFVSSEEGLELFHFLQQINQKIKVSIFDHFCHWSEQLCGNIVKGSVSVATMEMLLTNARLEKLLKLWEGIVNSDATIDINRTRDLAKKYEQVKASRKLLETFFKRSSIGLMWFGNELQALHELSMQMTTAHNWYEITLQQALTYDRPVFQIHKSIFDTFDKIQLSDIALSMWKAMATEKVNMWSIAPLSQYDTYRLCEWVRESEAELLKDIANFDLEKYVHHFFENDIDGSKVETDEWNEQKLLTALFPNKRIDTISNDEKTVTSRLWLAIQTKKEKSKKLLRKYSPTQRQFRVTTIKEILKDLRSKWDTAKKELSDQTMTGLRISNDFGLLRTKSEQEIFHQIRLMYEPQTTDQRKLSLSAVEEKDLEKLPIYMPKQIDPSPNELQALQFLLATLEFSMPQLLNGSGSLSPQTFITEIKRVLTQMMESSKDTPKKCSDIPWGNIVERCGISKEMEGWIKFVGYKVLLKNFEYFRHKITNYQNLAKCLKQVFSCFDSCDALKLLRDATLSLCRLYKDSAKLGWEDKDWQANKSFLKSFDNESMKVIVQFWEQNQQHLPKVPSVGVEWLRIIVSSNKIMKECFETFRNNQVFEDHMQNFAENDSVQQARGTSLMEVRRYLVNFLTSNFDNMSAMYNQLLHFAQHEMNAEKLECFKIIRSAWDSIVQDAVDPQSLQRKAIYILIFFFKKKGWMHQKDKEMLKKIQNVHFGDEKQMDKEKYMEIEYLTEETSKEAEEKSKMQKEPKKQMKRMSQEEFEQLTDRLLMFITGDAGGTDNEVLTSQKGISVMAREDIEELLKRRQKQMAAMGPDVFKVVLDRIRTQAIDGQKLIASLKKSAKALGELLLGQDFDVAINREQLVTELMKIIDFEILKEREKNDLIPKFDNCKSIAKKRLEYFGLGGRHELEIERTIEFSRSIDKFEAIDNQWDLCLKKWISDISEVCLFVSLQNKHVHILQSIK
;
A
#
# COMPACT_ATOMS: atom_id res chain seq x y z
N GLU A 1 -51.67 -37.96 -25.86
CA GLU A 1 -52.45 -36.74 -25.52
C GLU A 1 -52.71 -36.52 -24.04
N GLN A 2 -53.21 -37.47 -23.25
CA GLN A 2 -53.41 -37.26 -21.80
C GLN A 2 -52.13 -36.98 -21.01
N ILE A 3 -51.01 -37.64 -21.36
CA ILE A 3 -49.68 -37.37 -20.77
C ILE A 3 -49.20 -35.96 -21.15
N ILE A 4 -49.38 -35.56 -22.42
CA ILE A 4 -49.14 -34.18 -22.88
C ILE A 4 -50.00 -33.22 -22.09
N ARG A 5 -51.31 -33.46 -21.99
CA ARG A 5 -52.24 -32.61 -21.24
C ARG A 5 -51.90 -32.57 -19.75
N SER A 6 -51.36 -33.62 -19.15
CA SER A 6 -50.89 -33.62 -17.74
C SER A 6 -49.57 -32.87 -17.56
N ILE A 7 -48.63 -32.97 -18.51
CA ILE A 7 -47.36 -32.21 -18.50
C ILE A 7 -47.65 -30.73 -18.81
N THR A 8 -48.41 -30.44 -19.87
CA THR A 8 -48.94 -29.12 -20.22
C THR A 8 -49.80 -28.51 -19.10
N ARG A 9 -50.55 -29.30 -18.31
CA ARG A 9 -51.35 -28.82 -17.16
C ARG A 9 -50.48 -28.55 -15.92
N LYS A 10 -49.36 -29.26 -15.74
CA LYS A 10 -48.32 -28.87 -14.76
C LYS A 10 -47.58 -27.60 -15.18
N TRP A 11 -47.41 -27.37 -16.48
CA TRP A 11 -46.63 -26.26 -17.07
C TRP A 11 -47.44 -24.97 -17.30
N LYS A 12 -48.75 -25.04 -17.59
CA LYS A 12 -49.60 -23.86 -17.88
C LYS A 12 -49.92 -22.97 -16.67
N THR A 13 -49.59 -23.40 -15.46
CA THR A 13 -49.81 -22.64 -14.21
C THR A 13 -48.79 -21.52 -13.97
N LYS A 14 -48.11 -21.03 -15.02
CA LYS A 14 -47.13 -19.93 -14.91
C LYS A 14 -47.36 -18.74 -15.89
N TYR A 15 -48.09 -18.89 -16.98
CA TYR A 15 -48.15 -17.86 -18.03
C TYR A 15 -49.57 -17.57 -18.58
N CYS A 16 -50.57 -17.53 -17.71
CA CYS A 16 -51.74 -16.68 -17.93
C CYS A 16 -51.73 -15.62 -16.84
N ARG A 17 -51.65 -14.36 -17.27
CA ARG A 17 -51.48 -13.17 -16.43
C ARG A 17 -52.56 -13.10 -15.36
N GLU A 18 -52.22 -13.55 -14.15
CA GLU A 18 -52.76 -13.05 -12.89
C GLU A 18 -51.76 -13.41 -11.78
N LYS A 19 -50.93 -12.41 -11.42
CA LYS A 19 -50.07 -12.25 -10.22
C LYS A 19 -49.27 -13.46 -9.66
N GLU A 20 -47.96 -13.23 -9.53
CA GLU A 20 -47.02 -13.82 -8.54
C GLU A 20 -46.99 -15.36 -8.38
N VAL A 21 -46.25 -16.10 -9.24
CA VAL A 21 -45.67 -17.41 -8.85
C VAL A 21 -44.32 -17.67 -9.53
N ILE A 22 -43.44 -18.31 -8.76
CA ILE A 22 -42.01 -18.64 -8.90
C ILE A 22 -41.62 -19.33 -10.23
N GLY A 23 -40.42 -19.01 -10.71
CA GLY A 23 -39.78 -19.59 -11.90
C GLY A 23 -39.44 -21.08 -11.80
N LEU A 24 -39.22 -21.74 -12.95
CA LEU A 24 -38.54 -23.04 -12.96
C LEU A 24 -37.07 -22.79 -12.59
N ASP A 25 -36.55 -23.51 -11.62
CA ASP A 25 -35.13 -23.42 -11.30
C ASP A 25 -34.27 -24.10 -12.38
N ALA A 26 -32.94 -23.96 -12.27
CA ALA A 26 -32.02 -24.50 -13.26
C ALA A 26 -32.04 -26.05 -13.32
N ALA A 27 -32.37 -26.72 -12.21
CA ALA A 27 -32.42 -28.18 -12.14
C ALA A 27 -33.66 -28.73 -12.86
N GLU A 28 -34.81 -28.07 -12.69
CA GLU A 28 -36.05 -28.42 -13.38
C GLU A 28 -35.94 -28.23 -14.90
N ARG A 29 -35.27 -27.16 -15.36
CA ARG A 29 -34.98 -26.92 -16.78
C ARG A 29 -34.05 -27.98 -17.39
N SER A 30 -32.97 -28.33 -16.70
CA SER A 30 -32.03 -29.38 -17.16
C SER A 30 -32.70 -30.75 -17.28
N GLU A 31 -33.61 -31.11 -16.35
CA GLU A 31 -34.35 -32.37 -16.44
C GLU A 31 -35.34 -32.39 -17.61
N CYS A 32 -35.96 -31.25 -17.92
CA CYS A 32 -36.82 -31.12 -19.10
C CYS A 32 -36.04 -31.29 -20.41
N ILE A 33 -34.84 -30.71 -20.50
CA ILE A 33 -33.93 -30.87 -21.65
C ILE A 33 -33.61 -32.36 -21.88
N LYS A 34 -33.37 -33.14 -20.83
CA LYS A 34 -33.13 -34.59 -20.94
C LYS A 34 -34.34 -35.36 -21.50
N VAL A 35 -35.54 -35.06 -21.01
CA VAL A 35 -36.78 -35.73 -21.46
C VAL A 35 -37.08 -35.44 -22.93
N VAL A 36 -36.94 -34.19 -23.36
CA VAL A 36 -37.16 -33.81 -24.76
C VAL A 36 -36.09 -34.41 -25.67
N ARG A 37 -34.84 -34.51 -25.22
CA ARG A 37 -33.75 -35.19 -25.96
C ARG A 37 -34.06 -36.67 -26.23
N ILE A 38 -34.76 -37.35 -25.33
CA ILE A 38 -35.20 -38.74 -25.53
C ILE A 38 -36.35 -38.79 -26.55
N TRP A 39 -37.32 -37.89 -26.45
CA TRP A 39 -38.54 -37.91 -27.28
C TRP A 39 -38.30 -37.49 -28.72
N ILE A 40 -37.34 -36.61 -28.98
CA ILE A 40 -36.97 -36.18 -30.34
C ILE A 40 -36.20 -37.25 -31.13
N GLY A 41 -35.77 -38.33 -30.48
CA GLY A 41 -35.22 -39.53 -31.11
C GLY A 41 -36.30 -40.50 -31.62
N VAL A 42 -37.56 -40.30 -31.24
CA VAL A 42 -38.69 -41.18 -31.57
C VAL A 42 -39.64 -40.47 -32.52
N GLU A 43 -39.74 -40.94 -33.77
CA GLU A 43 -40.46 -40.25 -34.85
C GLU A 43 -41.94 -40.01 -34.55
N SER A 44 -42.60 -40.95 -33.86
CA SER A 44 -44.00 -40.84 -33.42
C SER A 44 -44.22 -39.78 -32.32
N GLN A 45 -43.15 -39.31 -31.67
CA GLN A 45 -43.19 -38.33 -30.60
C GLN A 45 -42.71 -36.93 -31.03
N HIS A 46 -42.28 -36.75 -32.29
CA HIS A 46 -41.79 -35.47 -32.79
C HIS A 46 -42.79 -34.32 -32.60
N LYS A 47 -44.08 -34.51 -32.90
CA LYS A 47 -45.12 -33.48 -32.67
C LYS A 47 -45.21 -33.02 -31.21
N LEU A 48 -44.90 -33.92 -30.30
CA LEU A 48 -45.02 -33.79 -28.85
C LEU A 48 -43.78 -33.12 -28.26
N ALA A 49 -42.61 -33.51 -28.76
CA ALA A 49 -41.33 -32.84 -28.51
C ALA A 49 -41.37 -31.39 -29.02
N ASN A 50 -41.89 -31.14 -30.22
CA ASN A 50 -42.02 -29.78 -30.78
C ASN A 50 -42.89 -28.88 -29.90
N ALA A 51 -44.06 -29.36 -29.47
CA ALA A 51 -44.93 -28.60 -28.58
C ALA A 51 -44.29 -28.28 -27.22
N LEU A 52 -43.41 -29.16 -26.72
CA LEU A 52 -42.65 -28.91 -25.49
C LEU A 52 -41.45 -27.98 -25.71
N ILE A 53 -40.79 -28.03 -26.87
CA ILE A 53 -39.75 -27.08 -27.26
C ILE A 53 -40.35 -25.68 -27.39
N ASP A 54 -41.50 -25.56 -28.06
CA ASP A 54 -42.23 -24.30 -28.18
C ASP A 54 -42.61 -23.78 -26.79
N GLN A 55 -43.00 -24.64 -25.84
CA GLN A 55 -43.27 -24.25 -24.44
C GLN A 55 -42.02 -23.94 -23.60
N LEU A 56 -40.88 -24.58 -23.87
CA LEU A 56 -39.59 -24.27 -23.22
C LEU A 56 -39.05 -22.91 -23.66
N LEU A 57 -39.38 -22.48 -24.88
CA LEU A 57 -38.93 -21.24 -25.50
C LEU A 57 -40.01 -20.13 -25.46
N ASP A 58 -41.24 -20.45 -25.06
CA ASP A 58 -42.33 -19.49 -24.85
C ASP A 58 -41.93 -18.48 -23.76
N ASP A 59 -42.11 -17.18 -24.02
CA ASP A 59 -41.63 -16.07 -23.19
C ASP A 59 -40.09 -16.00 -22.94
N PHE A 60 -39.27 -16.79 -23.65
CA PHE A 60 -37.80 -16.73 -23.55
C PHE A 60 -37.25 -15.53 -24.35
N HIS A 61 -37.31 -14.35 -23.73
CA HIS A 61 -36.91 -13.07 -24.32
C HIS A 61 -35.49 -12.61 -23.91
N LEU A 62 -34.55 -13.54 -23.70
CA LEU A 62 -33.20 -13.21 -23.25
C LEU A 62 -32.53 -12.12 -24.13
N PHE A 63 -32.60 -12.26 -25.45
CA PHE A 63 -32.00 -11.31 -26.39
C PHE A 63 -32.78 -9.98 -26.57
N TYR A 64 -33.92 -9.82 -25.89
CA TYR A 64 -34.66 -8.56 -25.79
C TYR A 64 -34.35 -7.80 -24.48
N GLN A 65 -33.50 -8.34 -23.61
CA GLN A 65 -33.01 -7.63 -22.43
C GLN A 65 -32.16 -6.43 -22.84
N ARG A 66 -32.28 -5.32 -22.11
CA ARG A 66 -31.51 -4.09 -22.37
C ARG A 66 -30.04 -4.20 -21.92
N ASP A 67 -29.73 -5.08 -20.98
CA ASP A 67 -28.37 -5.26 -20.48
C ASP A 67 -27.63 -6.38 -21.25
N PRO A 68 -26.63 -6.06 -22.08
CA PRO A 68 -25.84 -7.04 -22.80
C PRO A 68 -25.08 -8.01 -21.87
N ASN A 69 -24.83 -7.62 -20.61
CA ASN A 69 -24.12 -8.46 -19.64
C ASN A 69 -24.98 -9.61 -19.13
N GLU A 70 -26.29 -9.44 -19.00
CA GLU A 70 -27.21 -10.50 -18.59
C GLU A 70 -27.30 -11.60 -19.66
N ILE A 71 -27.41 -11.19 -20.93
CA ILE A 71 -27.36 -12.10 -22.10
C ILE A 71 -26.06 -12.90 -22.07
N MET A 72 -24.94 -12.20 -21.90
CA MET A 72 -23.61 -12.81 -21.91
C MET A 72 -23.38 -13.77 -20.74
N ASN A 73 -23.84 -13.41 -19.54
CA ASN A 73 -23.74 -14.26 -18.35
C ASN A 73 -24.59 -15.52 -18.49
N PHE A 74 -25.79 -15.42 -19.04
CA PHE A 74 -26.65 -16.58 -19.27
C PHE A 74 -26.06 -17.52 -20.33
N VAL A 75 -25.74 -17.01 -21.53
CA VAL A 75 -25.31 -17.86 -22.65
C VAL A 75 -23.97 -18.54 -22.36
N SER A 76 -23.13 -17.92 -21.52
CA SER A 76 -21.84 -18.49 -21.12
C SER A 76 -21.87 -19.33 -19.82
N SER A 77 -23.05 -19.47 -19.19
CA SER A 77 -23.26 -20.35 -18.04
C SER A 77 -23.38 -21.83 -18.46
N GLU A 78 -23.22 -22.76 -17.52
CA GLU A 78 -23.43 -24.20 -17.78
C GLU A 78 -24.85 -24.48 -18.27
N GLU A 79 -25.85 -23.84 -17.65
CA GLU A 79 -27.25 -23.93 -18.04
C GLU A 79 -27.48 -23.44 -19.47
N GLY A 80 -26.94 -22.26 -19.81
CA GLY A 80 -27.05 -21.70 -21.15
C GLY A 80 -26.39 -22.60 -22.20
N LEU A 81 -25.17 -23.09 -21.92
CA LEU A 81 -24.46 -23.98 -22.84
C LEU A 81 -25.20 -25.31 -23.03
N GLU A 82 -25.76 -25.90 -21.98
CA GLU A 82 -26.60 -27.10 -22.06
C GLU A 82 -27.82 -26.88 -22.95
N LEU A 83 -28.52 -25.76 -22.75
CA LEU A 83 -29.68 -25.37 -23.55
C LEU A 83 -29.28 -25.17 -25.02
N PHE A 84 -28.26 -24.38 -25.31
CA PHE A 84 -27.86 -24.10 -26.68
C PHE A 84 -27.30 -25.33 -27.41
N HIS A 85 -26.54 -26.20 -26.74
CA HIS A 85 -26.13 -27.48 -27.32
C HIS A 85 -27.31 -28.42 -27.58
N PHE A 86 -28.29 -28.47 -26.67
CA PHE A 86 -29.51 -29.21 -26.89
C PHE A 86 -30.28 -28.67 -28.10
N LEU A 87 -30.47 -27.35 -28.18
CA LEU A 87 -31.12 -26.69 -29.30
C LEU A 87 -30.36 -26.97 -30.62
N GLN A 88 -29.03 -27.06 -30.59
CA GLN A 88 -28.21 -27.30 -31.77
C GLN A 88 -28.41 -28.73 -32.30
N GLN A 89 -28.52 -29.71 -31.40
CA GLN A 89 -28.80 -31.11 -31.74
C GLN A 89 -30.16 -31.28 -32.43
N ILE A 90 -31.16 -30.47 -32.06
CA ILE A 90 -32.52 -30.54 -32.61
C ILE A 90 -32.72 -29.64 -33.83
N ASN A 91 -31.85 -28.64 -34.05
CA ASN A 91 -31.92 -27.71 -35.19
C ASN A 91 -31.80 -28.43 -36.55
N GLN A 92 -31.16 -29.60 -36.59
CA GLN A 92 -31.11 -30.46 -37.78
C GLN A 92 -32.49 -30.99 -38.20
N LYS A 93 -33.49 -30.95 -37.29
CA LYS A 93 -34.84 -31.47 -37.49
C LYS A 93 -35.92 -30.39 -37.48
N ILE A 94 -35.68 -29.23 -36.83
CA ILE A 94 -36.66 -28.16 -36.61
C ILE A 94 -35.95 -26.80 -36.63
N LYS A 95 -36.46 -25.83 -37.38
CA LYS A 95 -35.91 -24.46 -37.38
C LYS A 95 -36.24 -23.75 -36.07
N VAL A 96 -35.22 -23.34 -35.29
CA VAL A 96 -35.41 -22.66 -34.00
C VAL A 96 -35.06 -21.17 -34.13
N SER A 97 -36.04 -20.28 -33.98
CA SER A 97 -35.89 -18.82 -34.15
C SER A 97 -34.92 -18.15 -33.16
N ILE A 98 -34.65 -18.78 -32.02
CA ILE A 98 -33.72 -18.28 -31.01
C ILE A 98 -32.26 -18.26 -31.49
N PHE A 99 -31.90 -19.14 -32.43
CA PHE A 99 -30.56 -19.15 -33.03
C PHE A 99 -30.32 -17.92 -33.87
N ASP A 100 -31.32 -17.44 -34.62
CA ASP A 100 -31.19 -16.22 -35.40
C ASP A 100 -30.90 -15.01 -34.49
N HIS A 101 -31.53 -14.94 -33.31
CA HIS A 101 -31.28 -13.90 -32.31
C HIS A 101 -29.90 -14.02 -31.66
N PHE A 102 -29.47 -15.24 -31.31
CA PHE A 102 -28.13 -15.50 -30.78
C PHE A 102 -27.03 -15.18 -31.81
N CYS A 103 -27.21 -15.61 -33.06
CA CYS A 103 -26.28 -15.33 -34.16
C CYS A 103 -26.17 -13.83 -34.39
N HIS A 104 -27.29 -13.10 -34.43
CA HIS A 104 -27.29 -11.65 -34.56
C HIS A 104 -26.57 -10.94 -33.39
N TRP A 105 -26.87 -11.34 -32.16
CA TRP A 105 -26.18 -10.80 -30.98
C TRP A 105 -24.68 -11.12 -30.98
N SER A 106 -24.29 -12.34 -31.35
CA SER A 106 -22.88 -12.77 -31.45
C SER A 106 -22.13 -12.01 -32.54
N GLU A 107 -22.78 -11.76 -33.68
CA GLU A 107 -22.26 -10.92 -34.77
C GLU A 107 -22.03 -9.48 -34.30
N GLN A 108 -22.99 -8.89 -33.58
CA GLN A 108 -22.83 -7.56 -33.00
C GLN A 108 -21.68 -7.52 -31.98
N LEU A 109 -21.59 -8.51 -31.10
CA LEU A 109 -20.54 -8.60 -30.10
C LEU A 109 -19.16 -8.73 -30.75
N CYS A 110 -18.98 -9.69 -31.66
CA CYS A 110 -17.71 -9.88 -32.37
C CYS A 110 -17.38 -8.67 -33.26
N GLY A 111 -18.38 -8.07 -33.91
CA GLY A 111 -18.22 -6.83 -34.67
C GLY A 111 -17.74 -5.66 -33.80
N ASN A 112 -18.27 -5.53 -32.58
CA ASN A 112 -17.82 -4.52 -31.62
C ASN A 112 -16.40 -4.81 -31.11
N ILE A 113 -16.03 -6.08 -30.90
CA ILE A 113 -14.65 -6.47 -30.54
C ILE A 113 -13.69 -6.10 -31.67
N VAL A 114 -14.02 -6.44 -32.92
CA VAL A 114 -13.20 -6.15 -34.11
C VAL A 114 -13.02 -4.65 -34.33
N LYS A 115 -14.08 -3.85 -34.07
CA LYS A 115 -14.03 -2.38 -34.08
C LYS A 115 -13.31 -1.79 -32.87
N GLY A 116 -13.05 -2.59 -31.84
CA GLY A 116 -12.42 -2.16 -30.59
C GLY A 116 -13.31 -1.28 -29.72
N SER A 117 -14.63 -1.26 -29.94
CA SER A 117 -15.59 -0.41 -29.23
C SER A 117 -16.10 -1.01 -27.91
N VAL A 118 -15.85 -2.30 -27.68
CA VAL A 118 -16.20 -2.98 -26.42
C VAL A 118 -15.38 -2.40 -25.28
N SER A 119 -16.00 -2.19 -24.11
CA SER A 119 -15.29 -1.72 -22.92
C SER A 119 -14.33 -2.79 -22.39
N VAL A 120 -13.32 -2.34 -21.67
CA VAL A 120 -12.39 -3.24 -20.98
C VAL A 120 -13.11 -4.12 -19.95
N ALA A 121 -14.09 -3.59 -19.22
CA ALA A 121 -14.90 -4.40 -18.29
C ALA A 121 -15.56 -5.60 -18.97
N THR A 122 -16.21 -5.36 -20.12
CA THR A 122 -16.84 -6.42 -20.90
C THR A 122 -15.80 -7.40 -21.45
N MET A 123 -14.62 -6.92 -21.87
CA MET A 123 -13.55 -7.79 -22.34
C MET A 123 -12.95 -8.67 -21.22
N GLU A 124 -12.77 -8.14 -20.02
CA GLU A 124 -12.32 -8.95 -18.87
C GLU A 124 -13.35 -10.03 -18.50
N MET A 125 -14.64 -9.71 -18.57
CA MET A 125 -15.71 -10.68 -18.35
C MET A 125 -15.70 -11.79 -19.41
N LEU A 126 -15.51 -11.45 -20.69
CA LEU A 126 -15.42 -12.40 -21.80
C LEU A 126 -14.25 -13.38 -21.68
N LEU A 127 -13.12 -12.92 -21.18
CA LEU A 127 -11.92 -13.75 -21.03
C LEU A 127 -11.93 -14.60 -19.77
N THR A 128 -12.75 -14.25 -18.78
CA THR A 128 -12.89 -15.02 -17.56
C THR A 128 -13.45 -16.41 -17.89
N ASN A 129 -12.84 -17.47 -17.34
CA ASN A 129 -13.26 -18.87 -17.54
C ASN A 129 -13.42 -19.30 -19.02
N ALA A 130 -12.64 -18.69 -19.93
CA ALA A 130 -12.69 -18.94 -21.36
C ALA A 130 -14.09 -18.76 -21.99
N ARG A 131 -14.94 -17.87 -21.43
CA ARG A 131 -16.32 -17.63 -21.90
C ARG A 131 -16.38 -17.27 -23.38
N LEU A 132 -15.49 -16.39 -23.86
CA LEU A 132 -15.40 -16.03 -25.27
C LEU A 132 -15.16 -17.25 -26.17
N GLU A 133 -14.24 -18.13 -25.79
CA GLU A 133 -13.95 -19.33 -26.58
C GLU A 133 -15.12 -20.31 -26.58
N LYS A 134 -15.86 -20.43 -25.47
CA LYS A 134 -17.10 -21.23 -25.41
C LYS A 134 -18.17 -20.67 -26.35
N LEU A 135 -18.34 -19.34 -26.37
CA LEU A 135 -19.29 -18.64 -27.25
C LEU A 135 -18.92 -18.80 -28.73
N LEU A 136 -17.63 -18.65 -29.07
CA LEU A 136 -17.13 -18.82 -30.43
C LEU A 136 -17.33 -20.26 -30.92
N LYS A 137 -17.03 -21.26 -30.09
CA LYS A 137 -17.28 -22.69 -30.41
C LYS A 137 -18.76 -22.99 -30.60
N LEU A 138 -19.62 -22.39 -29.77
CA LEU A 138 -21.06 -22.55 -29.90
C LEU A 138 -21.55 -21.97 -31.24
N TRP A 139 -21.08 -20.78 -31.62
CA TRP A 139 -21.39 -20.16 -32.90
C TRP A 139 -20.86 -20.98 -34.10
N GLU A 140 -19.62 -21.46 -34.04
CA GLU A 140 -19.01 -22.32 -35.07
C GLU A 140 -19.82 -23.62 -35.28
N GLY A 141 -20.49 -24.11 -34.23
CA GLY A 141 -21.37 -25.28 -34.31
C GLY A 141 -22.76 -25.00 -34.88
N ILE A 142 -23.24 -23.75 -34.87
CA ILE A 142 -24.60 -23.38 -35.30
C ILE A 142 -24.63 -22.97 -36.77
N VAL A 143 -23.60 -22.30 -37.27
CA VAL A 143 -23.58 -21.72 -38.62
C VAL A 143 -22.88 -22.64 -39.62
N ASN A 144 -23.63 -23.16 -40.60
CA ASN A 144 -23.06 -23.81 -41.78
C ASN A 144 -22.67 -22.74 -42.80
N SER A 145 -21.40 -22.29 -42.72
CA SER A 145 -20.64 -21.59 -43.77
C SER A 145 -21.40 -20.61 -44.68
N ASP A 146 -21.60 -19.37 -44.20
CA ASP A 146 -21.65 -18.15 -45.04
C ASP A 146 -21.62 -16.83 -44.22
N ALA A 147 -21.31 -16.88 -42.93
CA ALA A 147 -21.41 -15.70 -42.05
C ALA A 147 -20.14 -14.82 -42.02
N THR A 148 -20.40 -13.52 -41.82
CA THR A 148 -19.50 -12.35 -41.94
C THR A 148 -18.59 -12.08 -40.73
N ILE A 149 -18.54 -12.94 -39.71
CA ILE A 149 -17.71 -12.70 -38.52
C ILE A 149 -16.25 -13.10 -38.78
N ASP A 150 -15.33 -12.16 -38.59
CA ASP A 150 -13.90 -12.44 -38.55
C ASP A 150 -13.49 -13.01 -37.17
N ILE A 151 -13.75 -14.30 -36.97
CA ILE A 151 -13.43 -15.01 -35.72
C ILE A 151 -11.93 -14.98 -35.44
N ASN A 152 -11.10 -15.13 -36.48
CA ASN A 152 -9.65 -15.15 -36.31
C ASN A 152 -9.16 -13.82 -35.75
N ARG A 153 -9.63 -12.70 -36.30
CA ARG A 153 -9.31 -11.37 -35.77
C ARG A 153 -9.87 -11.15 -34.38
N THR A 154 -11.06 -11.68 -34.07
CA THR A 154 -11.64 -11.64 -32.71
C THR A 154 -10.75 -12.38 -31.70
N ARG A 155 -10.31 -13.61 -32.02
CA ARG A 155 -9.35 -14.39 -31.21
C ARG A 155 -8.00 -13.68 -31.07
N ASP A 156 -7.51 -13.04 -32.13
CA ASP A 156 -6.24 -12.31 -32.11
C ASP A 156 -6.30 -11.06 -31.22
N LEU A 157 -7.38 -10.30 -31.28
CA LEU A 157 -7.61 -9.15 -30.39
C LEU A 157 -7.76 -9.58 -28.93
N ALA A 158 -8.45 -10.68 -28.69
CA ALA A 158 -8.55 -11.31 -27.38
C ALA A 158 -7.17 -11.68 -26.81
N LYS A 159 -6.34 -12.37 -27.58
CA LYS A 159 -4.95 -12.70 -27.19
C LYS A 159 -4.12 -11.44 -26.94
N LYS A 160 -4.23 -10.42 -27.80
CA LYS A 160 -3.53 -9.13 -27.62
C LYS A 160 -3.94 -8.42 -26.33
N TYR A 161 -5.19 -8.53 -25.93
CA TYR A 161 -5.70 -7.95 -24.69
C TYR A 161 -5.31 -8.79 -23.46
N GLU A 162 -5.31 -10.12 -23.53
CA GLU A 162 -4.74 -10.97 -22.46
C GLU A 162 -3.28 -10.60 -22.16
N GLN A 163 -2.50 -10.27 -23.19
CA GLN A 163 -1.14 -9.75 -23.02
C GLN A 163 -1.10 -8.39 -22.31
N VAL A 164 -2.09 -7.49 -22.52
CA VAL A 164 -2.21 -6.24 -21.74
C VAL A 164 -2.44 -6.57 -20.28
N LYS A 165 -3.42 -7.44 -20.02
CA LYS A 165 -3.81 -7.83 -18.67
C LYS A 165 -2.63 -8.44 -17.90
N ALA A 166 -1.87 -9.32 -18.55
CA ALA A 166 -0.64 -9.88 -17.99
C ALA A 166 0.42 -8.79 -17.71
N SER A 167 0.64 -7.85 -18.65
CA SER A 167 1.62 -6.77 -18.49
C SER A 167 1.24 -5.81 -17.36
N ARG A 168 -0.03 -5.43 -17.26
CA ARG A 168 -0.60 -4.63 -16.18
C ARG A 168 -0.35 -5.28 -14.82
N LYS A 169 -0.66 -6.57 -14.69
CA LYS A 169 -0.44 -7.34 -13.46
C LYS A 169 1.02 -7.34 -13.03
N LEU A 170 1.95 -7.47 -13.98
CA LEU A 170 3.38 -7.45 -13.71
C LEU A 170 3.86 -6.09 -13.18
N LEU A 171 3.41 -4.99 -13.79
CA LEU A 171 3.73 -3.63 -13.35
C LEU A 171 3.17 -3.34 -11.96
N GLU A 172 1.88 -3.64 -11.75
CA GLU A 172 1.21 -3.45 -10.45
C GLU A 172 1.93 -4.23 -9.35
N THR A 173 2.27 -5.49 -9.62
CA THR A 173 2.99 -6.35 -8.67
C THR A 173 4.37 -5.77 -8.33
N PHE A 174 5.11 -5.28 -9.33
CA PHE A 174 6.43 -4.69 -9.11
C PHE A 174 6.34 -3.42 -8.27
N PHE A 175 5.50 -2.44 -8.66
CA PHE A 175 5.45 -1.17 -7.94
C PHE A 175 4.87 -1.30 -6.53
N LYS A 176 3.92 -2.22 -6.33
CA LYS A 176 3.37 -2.49 -5.00
C LYS A 176 4.34 -3.20 -4.05
N ARG A 177 5.20 -4.09 -4.57
CA ARG A 177 6.04 -4.99 -3.73
C ARG A 177 7.54 -4.70 -3.75
N SER A 178 8.04 -3.89 -4.68
CA SER A 178 9.48 -3.60 -4.82
C SER A 178 10.07 -2.82 -3.64
N SER A 179 9.25 -2.10 -2.87
CA SER A 179 9.67 -1.23 -1.77
C SER A 179 10.63 -0.10 -2.18
N ILE A 180 10.62 0.28 -3.46
CA ILE A 180 11.36 1.45 -3.95
C ILE A 180 10.43 2.67 -3.88
N GLY A 181 10.84 3.71 -3.17
CA GLY A 181 10.07 4.97 -3.10
C GLY A 181 10.12 5.76 -4.42
N LEU A 182 9.02 6.45 -4.75
CA LEU A 182 8.85 7.24 -5.98
C LEU A 182 10.00 8.23 -6.22
N MET A 183 10.50 8.88 -5.16
CA MET A 183 11.61 9.82 -5.23
C MET A 183 12.93 9.23 -5.77
N TRP A 184 13.05 7.91 -5.77
CA TRP A 184 14.21 7.19 -6.29
C TRP A 184 14.02 6.66 -7.71
N PHE A 185 12.88 6.89 -8.37
CA PHE A 185 12.67 6.37 -9.73
C PHE A 185 13.52 7.12 -10.74
N GLY A 186 14.23 6.38 -11.59
CA GLY A 186 14.82 6.94 -12.81
C GLY A 186 13.75 7.19 -13.87
N ASN A 187 14.08 8.00 -14.88
CA ASN A 187 13.14 8.38 -15.94
C ASN A 187 12.40 7.19 -16.57
N GLU A 188 13.10 6.07 -16.83
CA GLU A 188 12.49 4.89 -17.44
C GLU A 188 11.49 4.22 -16.49
N LEU A 189 11.82 4.16 -15.20
CA LEU A 189 10.97 3.53 -14.19
C LEU A 189 9.76 4.41 -13.86
N GLN A 190 9.95 5.73 -13.85
CA GLN A 190 8.90 6.73 -13.70
C GLN A 190 7.87 6.63 -14.83
N ALA A 191 8.32 6.54 -16.09
CA ALA A 191 7.42 6.35 -17.23
C ALA A 191 6.61 5.04 -17.13
N LEU A 192 7.23 3.95 -16.67
CA LEU A 192 6.54 2.67 -16.44
C LEU A 192 5.56 2.74 -15.26
N HIS A 193 5.85 3.54 -14.25
CA HIS A 193 4.94 3.79 -13.13
C HIS A 193 3.73 4.60 -13.56
N GLU A 194 3.93 5.68 -14.33
CA GLU A 194 2.86 6.48 -14.91
C GLU A 194 1.95 5.64 -15.82
N LEU A 195 2.54 4.79 -16.66
CA LEU A 195 1.81 3.80 -17.45
C LEU A 195 0.97 2.87 -16.57
N SER A 196 1.54 2.39 -15.45
CA SER A 196 0.81 1.54 -14.49
C SER A 196 -0.35 2.29 -13.85
N MET A 197 -0.18 3.57 -13.51
CA MET A 197 -1.23 4.40 -12.90
C MET A 197 -2.38 4.67 -13.86
N GLN A 198 -2.11 4.91 -15.13
CA GLN A 198 -3.15 5.06 -16.17
C GLN A 198 -4.01 3.79 -16.35
N MET A 199 -3.49 2.62 -15.95
CA MET A 199 -4.20 1.34 -15.97
C MET A 199 -4.88 1.00 -14.63
N THR A 200 -5.23 1.99 -13.80
CA THR A 200 -5.92 1.78 -12.52
C THR A 200 -7.41 2.11 -12.61
N THR A 201 -8.19 1.61 -11.65
CA THR A 201 -9.61 1.95 -11.50
C THR A 201 -9.84 3.45 -11.31
N ALA A 202 -8.91 4.13 -10.62
CA ALA A 202 -8.93 5.57 -10.42
C ALA A 202 -8.85 6.37 -11.74
N HIS A 203 -8.41 5.74 -12.83
CA HIS A 203 -8.32 6.33 -14.16
C HIS A 203 -9.33 5.72 -15.15
N ASN A 204 -10.47 5.23 -14.64
CA ASN A 204 -11.57 4.67 -15.43
C ASN A 204 -11.15 3.51 -16.35
N TRP A 205 -10.14 2.72 -15.96
CA TRP A 205 -9.63 1.58 -16.76
C TRP A 205 -10.73 0.60 -17.22
N TYR A 206 -11.81 0.45 -16.45
CA TYR A 206 -12.91 -0.45 -16.82
C TYR A 206 -13.83 0.13 -17.89
N GLU A 207 -13.86 1.45 -18.03
CA GLU A 207 -14.77 2.18 -18.92
C GLU A 207 -14.15 2.52 -20.27
N ILE A 208 -12.81 2.50 -20.37
CA ILE A 208 -12.13 2.70 -21.66
C ILE A 208 -12.46 1.58 -22.64
N THR A 209 -12.35 1.90 -23.93
CA THR A 209 -12.58 0.93 -25.01
C THR A 209 -11.39 0.01 -25.22
N LEU A 210 -11.63 -1.17 -25.81
CA LEU A 210 -10.59 -2.11 -26.21
C LEU A 210 -9.56 -1.44 -27.12
N GLN A 211 -9.98 -0.57 -28.03
CA GLN A 211 -9.07 0.19 -28.89
C GLN A 211 -8.11 1.06 -28.06
N GLN A 212 -8.63 1.81 -27.09
CA GLN A 212 -7.80 2.63 -26.20
C GLN A 212 -6.85 1.77 -25.35
N ALA A 213 -7.35 0.66 -24.81
CA ALA A 213 -6.55 -0.29 -24.03
C ALA A 213 -5.38 -0.88 -24.85
N LEU A 214 -5.58 -1.12 -26.15
CA LEU A 214 -4.55 -1.62 -27.05
C LEU A 214 -3.53 -0.55 -27.48
N THR A 215 -3.86 0.75 -27.36
CA THR A 215 -2.97 1.87 -27.73
C THR A 215 -1.97 2.27 -26.64
N TYR A 216 -2.17 1.88 -25.38
CA TYR A 216 -1.19 2.18 -24.32
C TYR A 216 0.18 1.59 -24.68
N ASP A 217 1.16 2.47 -24.82
CA ASP A 217 2.45 2.26 -25.46
C ASP A 217 3.22 1.07 -24.84
N ARG A 218 3.35 -0.02 -25.61
CA ARG A 218 3.96 -1.28 -25.16
C ARG A 218 5.46 -1.46 -25.41
N PRO A 219 6.12 -0.84 -26.42
CA PRO A 219 7.55 -1.05 -26.68
C PRO A 219 8.41 -0.81 -25.44
N VAL A 220 8.15 0.26 -24.69
CA VAL A 220 8.90 0.59 -23.46
C VAL A 220 8.81 -0.54 -22.42
N PHE A 221 7.61 -1.09 -22.19
CA PHE A 221 7.44 -2.26 -21.32
C PHE A 221 8.08 -3.52 -21.91
N GLN A 222 7.90 -3.80 -23.20
CA GLN A 222 8.42 -5.03 -23.83
C GLN A 222 9.96 -5.10 -23.78
N ILE A 223 10.65 -3.97 -23.92
CA ILE A 223 12.12 -3.91 -23.79
C ILE A 223 12.57 -4.34 -22.37
N HIS A 224 11.73 -4.18 -21.37
CA HIS A 224 12.03 -4.43 -19.96
C HIS A 224 11.20 -5.55 -19.31
N LYS A 225 10.34 -6.22 -20.07
CA LYS A 225 9.40 -7.23 -19.57
C LYS A 225 10.08 -8.33 -18.76
N SER A 226 11.27 -8.76 -19.18
CA SER A 226 12.04 -9.82 -18.51
C SER A 226 12.40 -9.48 -17.05
N ILE A 227 12.56 -8.20 -16.72
CA ILE A 227 12.79 -7.73 -15.35
C ILE A 227 11.55 -8.01 -14.50
N PHE A 228 10.38 -7.61 -14.99
CA PHE A 228 9.12 -7.78 -14.29
C PHE A 228 8.72 -9.25 -14.19
N ASP A 229 8.95 -10.05 -15.23
CA ASP A 229 8.75 -11.51 -15.18
C ASP A 229 9.67 -12.17 -14.14
N THR A 230 10.90 -11.67 -13.99
CA THR A 230 11.85 -12.17 -12.97
C THR A 230 11.40 -11.74 -11.57
N PHE A 231 10.96 -10.50 -11.42
CA PHE A 231 10.46 -10.00 -10.14
C PHE A 231 9.16 -10.69 -9.70
N ASP A 232 8.26 -11.02 -10.63
CA ASP A 232 7.05 -11.79 -10.33
C ASP A 232 7.35 -13.19 -9.78
N LYS A 233 8.50 -13.78 -10.14
CA LYS A 233 8.98 -15.01 -9.50
C LYS A 233 9.56 -14.76 -8.11
N ILE A 234 10.30 -13.67 -7.95
CA ILE A 234 10.91 -13.28 -6.67
C ILE A 234 9.84 -13.02 -5.61
N GLN A 235 8.77 -12.31 -5.96
CA GLN A 235 7.72 -11.91 -5.00
C GLN A 235 6.88 -13.10 -4.48
N LEU A 236 6.96 -14.26 -5.11
CA LEU A 236 6.31 -15.50 -4.63
C LEU A 236 7.07 -16.15 -3.46
N SER A 237 8.34 -15.78 -3.22
CA SER A 237 9.12 -16.26 -2.08
C SER A 237 9.42 -15.12 -1.12
N ASP A 238 9.00 -15.27 0.13
CA ASP A 238 9.27 -14.28 1.19
C ASP A 238 10.79 -14.13 1.42
N ILE A 239 11.57 -15.19 1.23
CA ILE A 239 13.05 -15.14 1.33
C ILE A 239 13.62 -14.29 0.19
N ALA A 240 13.26 -14.59 -1.06
CA ALA A 240 13.78 -13.87 -2.22
C ALA A 240 13.35 -12.38 -2.20
N LEU A 241 12.11 -12.13 -1.79
CA LEU A 241 11.58 -10.78 -1.61
C LEU A 241 12.29 -10.04 -0.48
N SER A 242 12.60 -10.70 0.64
CA SER A 242 13.36 -10.09 1.74
C SER A 242 14.78 -9.72 1.30
N MET A 243 15.48 -10.61 0.58
CA MET A 243 16.80 -10.32 0.00
C MET A 243 16.74 -9.15 -1.00
N TRP A 244 15.72 -9.13 -1.87
CA TRP A 244 15.49 -8.00 -2.78
C TRP A 244 15.33 -6.68 -2.00
N LYS A 245 14.46 -6.66 -0.99
CA LYS A 245 14.22 -5.47 -0.16
C LYS A 245 15.49 -5.02 0.55
N ALA A 246 16.26 -5.95 1.11
CA ALA A 246 17.53 -5.63 1.76
C ALA A 246 18.52 -4.96 0.79
N MET A 247 18.63 -5.47 -0.44
CA MET A 247 19.53 -4.89 -1.46
C MET A 247 19.03 -3.53 -1.98
N ALA A 248 17.71 -3.38 -2.16
CA ALA A 248 17.13 -2.09 -2.53
C ALA A 248 17.36 -1.05 -1.42
N THR A 249 17.11 -1.41 -0.16
CA THR A 249 17.38 -0.58 1.01
C THR A 249 18.86 -0.25 1.14
N GLU A 250 19.78 -1.17 0.84
CA GLU A 250 21.22 -0.89 0.83
C GLU A 250 21.58 0.20 -0.19
N LYS A 251 21.03 0.13 -1.41
CA LYS A 251 21.22 1.17 -2.45
C LYS A 251 20.64 2.51 -1.98
N VAL A 252 19.42 2.49 -1.45
CA VAL A 252 18.76 3.68 -0.89
C VAL A 252 19.61 4.26 0.23
N ASN A 253 20.05 3.48 1.21
CA ASN A 253 20.87 3.93 2.34
C ASN A 253 22.19 4.54 1.85
N MET A 254 22.85 3.93 0.85
CA MET A 254 24.05 4.51 0.23
C MET A 254 23.78 5.86 -0.46
N TRP A 255 22.62 6.03 -1.08
CA TRP A 255 22.23 7.28 -1.75
C TRP A 255 21.63 8.33 -0.80
N SER A 256 21.08 7.87 0.32
CA SER A 256 20.39 8.61 1.38
C SER A 256 21.33 8.93 2.54
N ILE A 257 22.65 8.82 2.35
CA ILE A 257 23.61 9.25 3.39
C ILE A 257 23.34 10.72 3.66
N ALA A 258 22.57 10.93 4.72
CA ALA A 258 22.23 12.22 5.27
C ALA A 258 23.52 12.77 5.87
N PRO A 259 23.90 14.01 5.54
CA PRO A 259 24.93 14.74 6.27
C PRO A 259 24.64 14.67 7.77
N LEU A 260 25.67 14.65 8.61
CA LEU A 260 25.47 14.61 10.06
C LEU A 260 24.63 15.81 10.53
N SER A 261 24.61 16.91 9.80
CA SER A 261 23.79 18.10 10.07
C SER A 261 22.28 17.86 10.07
N GLN A 262 21.82 16.76 9.49
CA GLN A 262 20.41 16.37 9.51
C GLN A 262 20.07 15.45 10.70
N TYR A 263 21.05 15.09 11.53
CA TYR A 263 20.85 14.26 12.70
C TYR A 263 20.52 15.16 13.88
N ASP A 264 19.31 14.99 14.43
CA ASP A 264 19.04 15.43 15.78
C ASP A 264 19.90 14.65 16.79
N THR A 265 19.91 15.08 18.05
CA THR A 265 20.67 14.43 19.12
C THR A 265 20.33 12.94 19.24
N TYR A 266 19.06 12.56 19.03
CA TYR A 266 18.65 11.16 19.12
C TYR A 266 19.29 10.29 18.03
N ARG A 267 19.15 10.69 16.75
CA ARG A 267 19.77 9.96 15.63
C ARG A 267 21.28 9.95 15.72
N LEU A 268 21.90 11.03 16.22
CA LEU A 268 23.34 11.06 16.44
C LEU A 268 23.75 9.99 17.46
N CYS A 269 23.03 9.91 18.58
CA CYS A 269 23.26 8.91 19.62
C CYS A 269 23.03 7.47 19.12
N GLU A 270 22.02 7.21 18.29
CA GLU A 270 21.85 5.90 17.66
C GLU A 270 23.04 5.54 16.77
N TRP A 271 23.52 6.47 15.96
CA TRP A 271 24.70 6.24 15.13
C TRP A 271 25.98 6.01 15.95
N VAL A 272 26.12 6.67 17.10
CA VAL A 272 27.20 6.40 18.07
C VAL A 272 27.10 4.97 18.60
N ARG A 273 25.90 4.50 18.96
CA ARG A 273 25.67 3.11 19.41
C ARG A 273 25.96 2.09 18.31
N GLU A 274 25.55 2.36 17.07
CA GLU A 274 25.89 1.51 15.91
C GLU A 274 27.40 1.37 15.71
N SER A 275 28.17 2.37 16.15
CA SER A 275 29.63 2.39 16.05
C SER A 275 30.34 1.78 17.27
N GLU A 276 29.62 1.20 18.23
CA GLU A 276 30.15 0.69 19.51
C GLU A 276 31.38 -0.20 19.35
N ALA A 277 31.34 -1.17 18.42
CA ALA A 277 32.44 -2.11 18.22
C ALA A 277 33.76 -1.43 17.81
N GLU A 278 33.67 -0.32 17.05
CA GLU A 278 34.83 0.48 16.65
C GLU A 278 35.28 1.40 17.78
N LEU A 279 34.32 2.00 18.50
CA LEU A 279 34.58 2.94 19.60
C LEU A 279 35.25 2.25 20.79
N LEU A 280 34.77 1.06 21.16
CA LEU A 280 35.20 0.34 22.37
C LEU A 280 36.29 -0.70 22.10
N LYS A 281 36.89 -0.68 20.92
CA LYS A 281 37.97 -1.61 20.56
C LYS A 281 39.06 -1.63 21.63
N ASP A 282 39.32 -2.78 22.26
CA ASP A 282 40.32 -2.91 23.34
C ASP A 282 39.96 -2.18 24.68
N ILE A 283 38.73 -1.69 24.85
CA ILE A 283 38.22 -1.07 26.09
C ILE A 283 36.95 -1.80 26.56
N ALA A 284 37.11 -3.03 27.06
CA ALA A 284 36.01 -3.96 27.32
C ALA A 284 35.01 -3.51 28.42
N ASN A 285 35.41 -2.62 29.32
CA ASN A 285 34.61 -2.22 30.49
C ASN A 285 34.06 -0.78 30.40
N PHE A 286 34.12 -0.15 29.24
CA PHE A 286 33.61 1.22 29.09
C PHE A 286 32.09 1.27 29.04
N ASP A 287 31.48 2.18 29.81
CA ASP A 287 30.03 2.37 29.81
C ASP A 287 29.62 3.33 28.69
N LEU A 288 29.38 2.77 27.50
CA LEU A 288 28.98 3.56 26.33
C LEU A 288 27.65 4.27 26.53
N GLU A 289 26.69 3.70 27.26
CA GLU A 289 25.40 4.37 27.47
C GLU A 289 25.58 5.62 28.34
N LYS A 290 26.36 5.54 29.42
CA LYS A 290 26.71 6.73 30.20
C LYS A 290 27.38 7.81 29.35
N TYR A 291 28.26 7.40 28.43
CA TYR A 291 28.90 8.31 27.49
C TYR A 291 27.92 8.93 26.49
N VAL A 292 27.02 8.13 25.91
CA VAL A 292 25.94 8.59 25.00
C VAL A 292 24.98 9.54 25.72
N HIS A 293 24.73 9.35 27.01
CA HIS A 293 23.87 10.26 27.78
C HIS A 293 24.41 11.69 27.85
N HIS A 294 25.73 11.90 27.84
CA HIS A 294 26.30 13.24 27.78
C HIS A 294 25.96 13.99 26.48
N PHE A 295 25.60 13.30 25.40
CA PHE A 295 25.09 13.97 24.20
C PHE A 295 23.69 14.55 24.43
N PHE A 296 22.82 13.81 25.11
CA PHE A 296 21.48 14.27 25.46
C PHE A 296 21.50 15.37 26.52
N GLU A 297 22.33 15.25 27.55
CA GLU A 297 22.45 16.25 28.63
C GLU A 297 22.93 17.61 28.11
N ASN A 298 23.80 17.61 27.10
CA ASN A 298 24.44 18.81 26.57
C ASN A 298 23.87 19.23 25.20
N ASP A 299 22.74 18.65 24.79
CA ASP A 299 22.06 18.94 23.52
C ASP A 299 23.01 18.88 22.30
N ILE A 300 23.90 17.90 22.26
CA ILE A 300 24.86 17.75 21.16
C ILE A 300 24.14 17.07 20.00
N ASP A 301 23.89 17.82 18.93
CA ASP A 301 23.28 17.33 17.70
C ASP A 301 24.30 17.23 16.57
N GLY A 302 23.90 16.61 15.47
CA GLY A 302 24.80 16.41 14.34
C GLY A 302 25.07 17.69 13.54
N SER A 303 24.23 18.73 13.64
CA SER A 303 24.49 20.05 13.04
C SER A 303 25.69 20.73 13.68
N LYS A 304 25.78 20.69 15.00
CA LYS A 304 26.90 21.21 15.78
C LYS A 304 28.20 20.49 15.42
N VAL A 305 28.15 19.15 15.43
CA VAL A 305 29.31 18.30 15.15
C VAL A 305 29.76 18.37 13.68
N GLU A 306 28.86 18.72 12.76
CA GLU A 306 29.20 18.82 11.33
C GLU A 306 29.91 20.13 10.96
N THR A 307 29.75 21.21 11.73
CA THR A 307 30.45 22.48 11.49
C THR A 307 31.98 22.35 11.48
N ASP A 308 32.65 23.13 10.64
CA ASP A 308 34.12 23.15 10.53
C ASP A 308 34.79 23.74 11.78
N GLU A 309 34.02 24.39 12.65
CA GLU A 309 34.49 24.96 13.91
C GLU A 309 34.70 23.90 14.99
N TRP A 310 34.09 22.71 14.88
CA TRP A 310 34.23 21.64 15.85
C TRP A 310 35.49 20.79 15.60
N ASN A 311 36.14 20.39 16.68
CA ASN A 311 37.29 19.48 16.68
C ASN A 311 37.15 18.49 17.85
N GLU A 312 38.03 17.48 17.91
CA GLU A 312 38.03 16.47 18.97
C GLU A 312 37.97 17.10 20.37
N GLN A 313 38.75 18.16 20.59
CA GLN A 313 38.85 18.82 21.89
C GLN A 313 37.57 19.59 22.25
N LYS A 314 36.91 20.22 21.28
CA LYS A 314 35.59 20.85 21.47
C LYS A 314 34.50 19.82 21.73
N LEU A 315 34.50 18.68 21.04
CA LEU A 315 33.57 17.58 21.32
C LEU A 315 33.78 17.05 22.74
N LEU A 316 35.03 16.83 23.14
CA LEU A 316 35.37 16.38 24.50
C LEU A 316 34.92 17.40 25.57
N THR A 317 35.12 18.69 25.32
CA THR A 317 34.72 19.77 26.24
C THR A 317 33.19 19.92 26.30
N ALA A 318 32.50 19.71 25.18
CA ALA A 318 31.03 19.76 25.12
C ALA A 318 30.37 18.58 25.84
N LEU A 319 30.99 17.39 25.80
CA LEU A 319 30.52 16.22 26.54
C LEU A 319 30.75 16.34 28.05
N PHE A 320 31.79 17.07 28.45
CA PHE A 320 32.18 17.21 29.84
C PHE A 320 32.42 18.69 30.23
N PRO A 321 31.39 19.56 30.16
CA PRO A 321 31.55 21.01 30.30
C PRO A 321 32.06 21.43 31.69
N ASN A 322 31.81 20.61 32.70
CA ASN A 322 32.19 20.88 34.10
C ASN A 322 33.47 20.17 34.55
N LYS A 323 34.18 19.47 33.66
CA LYS A 323 35.46 18.81 33.97
C LYS A 323 36.60 19.53 33.26
N ARG A 324 37.75 19.69 33.93
CA ARG A 324 38.96 20.11 33.23
C ARG A 324 39.48 18.93 32.38
N ILE A 325 40.05 19.21 31.21
CA ILE A 325 40.44 18.18 30.24
C ILE A 325 41.44 17.17 30.82
N ASP A 326 42.35 17.61 31.68
CA ASP A 326 43.30 16.79 32.44
C ASP A 326 42.61 15.83 33.43
N THR A 327 41.42 16.17 33.93
CA THR A 327 40.63 15.36 34.87
C THR A 327 39.67 14.36 34.22
N ILE A 328 39.49 14.42 32.89
CA ILE A 328 38.70 13.43 32.13
C ILE A 328 39.51 12.13 31.99
N SER A 329 38.85 10.97 32.16
CA SER A 329 39.53 9.67 32.13
C SER A 329 40.16 9.38 30.75
N ASN A 330 41.23 8.56 30.74
CA ASN A 330 41.88 8.17 29.50
C ASN A 330 40.97 7.35 28.57
N ASP A 331 40.06 6.56 29.14
CA ASP A 331 39.10 5.78 28.35
C ASP A 331 38.07 6.71 27.68
N GLU A 332 37.51 7.69 28.40
CA GLU A 332 36.61 8.71 27.82
C GLU A 332 37.30 9.52 26.70
N LYS A 333 38.57 9.87 26.88
CA LYS A 333 39.39 10.53 25.84
C LYS A 333 39.58 9.65 24.62
N THR A 334 39.93 8.38 24.82
CA THR A 334 40.19 7.43 23.74
C THR A 334 38.92 7.15 22.93
N VAL A 335 37.78 6.95 23.60
CA VAL A 335 36.48 6.77 22.94
C VAL A 335 36.07 8.04 22.18
N THR A 336 36.27 9.23 22.74
CA THR A 336 35.97 10.50 22.06
C THR A 336 36.86 10.71 20.82
N SER A 337 38.14 10.35 20.89
CA SER A 337 39.06 10.44 19.75
C SER A 337 38.63 9.51 18.62
N ARG A 338 38.26 8.27 18.93
CA ARG A 338 37.73 7.31 17.95
C ARG A 338 36.41 7.76 17.36
N LEU A 339 35.52 8.33 18.17
CA LEU A 339 34.28 8.90 17.69
C LEU A 339 34.54 10.06 16.73
N TRP A 340 35.48 10.94 17.06
CA TRP A 340 35.87 12.03 16.16
C TRP A 340 36.43 11.50 14.82
N LEU A 341 37.26 10.45 14.85
CA LEU A 341 37.74 9.79 13.63
C LEU A 341 36.60 9.19 12.80
N ALA A 342 35.62 8.55 13.45
CA ALA A 342 34.44 8.00 12.80
C ALA A 342 33.58 9.10 12.15
N ILE A 343 33.40 10.24 12.85
CA ILE A 343 32.73 11.44 12.34
C ILE A 343 33.43 11.95 11.08
N GLN A 344 34.76 12.12 11.12
CA GLN A 344 35.53 12.60 9.97
C GLN A 344 35.48 11.63 8.80
N THR A 345 35.59 10.32 9.07
CA THR A 345 35.46 9.27 8.06
C THR A 345 34.08 9.31 7.39
N LYS A 346 33.01 9.54 8.17
CA LYS A 346 31.65 9.71 7.64
C LYS A 346 31.50 10.98 6.81
N LYS A 347 32.06 12.12 7.26
CA LYS A 347 32.10 13.37 6.47
C LYS A 347 32.80 13.14 5.13
N GLU A 348 33.96 12.50 5.13
CA GLU A 348 34.69 12.18 3.90
C GLU A 348 33.95 11.20 2.99
N LYS A 349 33.39 10.12 3.54
CA LYS A 349 32.61 9.14 2.76
C LYS A 349 31.40 9.82 2.12
N SER A 350 30.69 10.67 2.86
CA SER A 350 29.57 11.45 2.35
C SER A 350 30.00 12.38 1.22
N LYS A 351 31.11 13.12 1.39
CA LYS A 351 31.70 13.98 0.34
C LYS A 351 32.14 13.18 -0.90
N LYS A 352 32.79 12.02 -0.71
CA LYS A 352 33.22 11.12 -1.80
C LYS A 352 32.02 10.55 -2.55
N LEU A 353 30.95 10.16 -1.85
CA LEU A 353 29.70 9.67 -2.42
C LEU A 353 28.93 10.77 -3.15
N LEU A 354 28.88 11.99 -2.61
CA LEU A 354 28.34 13.18 -3.28
C LEU A 354 29.08 13.50 -4.58
N ARG A 355 30.41 13.29 -4.62
CA ARG A 355 31.21 13.43 -5.85
C ARG A 355 31.02 12.27 -6.83
N LYS A 356 30.89 11.04 -6.33
CA LYS A 356 30.81 9.81 -7.17
C LYS A 356 29.42 9.59 -7.77
N TYR A 357 28.36 9.98 -7.05
CA TYR A 357 26.97 9.82 -7.49
C TYR A 357 26.27 11.17 -7.39
N SER A 358 26.19 11.88 -8.52
CA SER A 358 25.40 13.10 -8.64
C SER A 358 23.91 12.81 -8.38
N PRO A 359 23.08 13.81 -8.02
CA PRO A 359 21.65 13.60 -7.77
C PRO A 359 20.94 12.82 -8.91
N THR A 360 21.31 13.06 -10.17
CA THR A 360 20.79 12.36 -11.36
C THR A 360 21.19 10.88 -11.46
N GLN A 361 22.18 10.43 -10.70
CA GLN A 361 22.67 9.03 -10.66
C GLN A 361 22.17 8.26 -9.44
N ARG A 362 21.51 8.93 -8.48
CA ARG A 362 20.93 8.33 -7.28
C ARG A 362 19.50 7.89 -7.54
N GLN A 363 19.31 7.05 -8.54
CA GLN A 363 17.99 6.63 -8.99
C GLN A 363 18.03 5.17 -9.42
N PHE A 364 16.94 4.44 -9.17
CA PHE A 364 16.71 3.12 -9.74
C PHE A 364 16.38 3.27 -11.22
N ARG A 365 17.42 3.14 -12.04
CA ARG A 365 17.27 2.90 -13.47
C ARG A 365 17.11 1.41 -13.73
N VAL A 366 16.60 1.08 -14.92
CA VAL A 366 16.48 -0.30 -15.40
C VAL A 366 17.81 -1.06 -15.30
N THR A 367 18.94 -0.40 -15.58
CA THR A 367 20.28 -0.99 -15.45
C THR A 367 20.60 -1.38 -14.00
N THR A 368 20.31 -0.50 -13.04
CA THR A 368 20.48 -0.78 -11.61
C THR A 368 19.60 -1.94 -11.14
N ILE A 369 18.36 -2.02 -11.64
CA ILE A 369 17.48 -3.15 -11.34
C ILE A 369 18.06 -4.46 -11.89
N LYS A 370 18.59 -4.46 -13.13
CA LYS A 370 19.25 -5.64 -13.71
C LYS A 370 20.47 -6.07 -12.89
N GLU A 371 21.26 -5.13 -12.40
CA GLU A 371 22.39 -5.40 -11.50
C GLU A 371 21.91 -6.04 -10.19
N ILE A 372 20.89 -5.48 -9.55
CA ILE A 372 20.31 -6.06 -8.32
C ILE A 372 19.79 -7.47 -8.58
N LEU A 373 19.09 -7.73 -9.70
CA LEU A 373 18.62 -9.08 -10.04
C LEU A 373 19.77 -10.07 -10.25
N LYS A 374 20.88 -9.63 -10.85
CA LYS A 374 22.08 -10.45 -11.03
C LYS A 374 22.73 -10.77 -9.69
N ASP A 375 22.91 -9.77 -8.85
CA ASP A 375 23.52 -9.89 -7.53
C ASP A 375 22.64 -10.73 -6.59
N LEU A 376 21.32 -10.58 -6.67
CA LEU A 376 20.35 -11.39 -5.93
C LEU A 376 20.49 -12.87 -6.24
N ARG A 377 20.73 -13.23 -7.50
CA ARG A 377 20.96 -14.64 -7.89
C ARG A 377 22.22 -15.20 -7.22
N SER A 378 23.31 -14.44 -7.23
CA SER A 378 24.54 -14.85 -6.54
C SER A 378 24.32 -14.98 -5.05
N LYS A 379 23.62 -14.00 -4.44
CA LYS A 379 23.33 -13.95 -3.02
C LYS A 379 22.43 -15.12 -2.58
N TRP A 380 21.46 -15.49 -3.41
CA TRP A 380 20.58 -16.65 -3.21
C TRP A 380 21.35 -17.96 -3.12
N ASP A 381 22.29 -18.19 -4.05
CA ASP A 381 23.10 -19.41 -4.06
C ASP A 381 24.06 -19.46 -2.85
N THR A 382 24.65 -18.32 -2.47
CA THR A 382 25.45 -18.21 -1.23
C THR A 382 24.60 -18.50 0.01
N ALA A 383 23.40 -17.90 0.11
CA ALA A 383 22.51 -18.10 1.24
C ALA A 383 22.04 -19.56 1.37
N LYS A 384 21.79 -20.27 0.26
CA LYS A 384 21.48 -21.71 0.27
C LYS A 384 22.57 -22.53 0.95
N LYS A 385 23.83 -22.22 0.63
CA LYS A 385 24.98 -22.92 1.20
C LYS A 385 25.13 -22.61 2.69
N GLU A 386 25.13 -21.33 3.05
CA GLU A 386 25.31 -20.89 4.44
C GLU A 386 24.16 -21.31 5.36
N LEU A 387 22.92 -21.34 4.85
CA LEU A 387 21.77 -21.85 5.60
C LEU A 387 21.91 -23.36 5.84
N SER A 388 22.27 -24.13 4.81
CA SER A 388 22.49 -25.58 4.93
C SER A 388 23.60 -25.91 5.93
N ASP A 389 24.67 -25.11 5.94
CA ASP A 389 25.82 -25.28 6.83
C ASP A 389 25.60 -24.64 8.21
N GLN A 390 24.49 -23.91 8.41
CA GLN A 390 24.18 -23.08 9.59
C GLN A 390 25.28 -22.06 9.95
N THR A 391 26.00 -21.57 8.93
CA THR A 391 27.10 -20.60 9.07
C THR A 391 26.67 -19.16 8.80
N MET A 392 25.45 -18.96 8.30
CA MET A 392 24.89 -17.64 8.05
C MET A 392 24.87 -16.80 9.34
N THR A 393 25.28 -15.53 9.26
CA THR A 393 25.38 -14.65 10.43
C THR A 393 24.03 -14.08 10.84
N GLY A 394 23.90 -13.62 12.09
CA GLY A 394 22.66 -13.02 12.58
C GLY A 394 22.20 -11.79 11.79
N LEU A 395 23.14 -10.92 11.37
CA LEU A 395 22.83 -9.76 10.52
C LEU A 395 22.26 -10.20 9.16
N ARG A 396 22.84 -11.25 8.57
CA ARG A 396 22.34 -11.82 7.32
C ARG A 396 20.96 -12.44 7.49
N ILE A 397 20.70 -13.15 8.58
CA ILE A 397 19.37 -13.72 8.87
C ILE A 397 18.34 -12.60 9.02
N SER A 398 18.66 -11.57 9.80
CA SER A 398 17.77 -10.42 10.01
C SER A 398 17.40 -9.72 8.70
N ASN A 399 18.38 -9.50 7.82
CA ASN A 399 18.17 -8.81 6.54
C ASN A 399 17.57 -9.71 5.45
N ASP A 400 18.18 -10.87 5.20
CA ASP A 400 17.87 -11.74 4.07
C ASP A 400 16.61 -12.59 4.31
N PHE A 401 16.23 -12.81 5.58
CA PHE A 401 15.07 -13.62 5.97
C PHE A 401 14.08 -12.85 6.86
N GLY A 402 14.20 -11.53 6.97
CA GLY A 402 13.39 -10.70 7.87
C GLY A 402 11.88 -10.85 7.71
N LEU A 403 11.38 -11.10 6.49
CA LEU A 403 9.95 -11.37 6.25
C LEU A 403 9.45 -12.67 6.90
N LEU A 404 10.34 -13.59 7.27
CA LEU A 404 9.99 -14.84 7.96
C LEU A 404 9.84 -14.67 9.48
N ARG A 405 10.27 -13.55 10.07
CA ARG A 405 10.29 -13.33 11.53
C ARG A 405 8.93 -13.58 12.18
N THR A 406 7.86 -13.10 11.55
CA THR A 406 6.48 -13.22 12.04
C THR A 406 5.76 -14.50 11.60
N LYS A 407 6.42 -15.36 10.82
CA LYS A 407 5.81 -16.58 10.25
C LYS A 407 5.84 -17.73 11.24
N SER A 408 4.92 -18.68 11.05
CA SER A 408 4.91 -19.97 11.75
C SER A 408 6.07 -20.85 11.27
N GLU A 409 6.47 -21.84 12.09
CA GLU A 409 7.51 -22.80 11.69
C GLU A 409 7.15 -23.56 10.41
N GLN A 410 5.88 -23.87 10.20
CA GLN A 410 5.39 -24.54 8.98
C GLN A 410 5.52 -23.65 7.74
N GLU A 411 5.18 -22.36 7.84
CA GLU A 411 5.38 -21.41 6.74
C GLU A 411 6.88 -21.21 6.44
N ILE A 412 7.73 -21.13 7.47
CA ILE A 412 9.18 -21.07 7.31
C ILE A 412 9.68 -22.32 6.59
N PHE A 413 9.23 -23.52 7.00
CA PHE A 413 9.53 -24.77 6.32
C PHE A 413 9.13 -24.74 4.85
N HIS A 414 7.93 -24.27 4.54
CA HIS A 414 7.46 -24.15 3.16
C HIS A 414 8.37 -23.22 2.34
N GLN A 415 8.79 -22.08 2.90
CA GLN A 415 9.70 -21.14 2.23
C GLN A 415 11.11 -21.72 2.01
N ILE A 416 11.65 -22.45 3.00
CA ILE A 416 12.93 -23.15 2.86
C ILE A 416 12.83 -24.25 1.80
N ARG A 417 11.73 -25.02 1.79
CA ARG A 417 11.47 -26.03 0.76
C ARG A 417 11.49 -25.40 -0.63
N LEU A 418 10.79 -24.28 -0.84
CA LEU A 418 10.80 -23.53 -2.10
C LEU A 418 12.18 -22.96 -2.47
N MET A 419 13.10 -22.87 -1.52
CA MET A 419 14.49 -22.51 -1.78
C MET A 419 15.21 -23.64 -2.52
N TYR A 420 15.07 -24.89 -2.05
CA TYR A 420 15.84 -26.04 -2.53
C TYR A 420 15.10 -26.93 -3.56
N GLU A 421 13.78 -26.94 -3.54
CA GLU A 421 12.90 -27.74 -4.41
C GLU A 421 12.10 -26.81 -5.36
N PRO A 422 11.45 -27.34 -6.40
CA PRO A 422 10.79 -26.53 -7.43
C PRO A 422 9.72 -25.57 -6.88
N GLN A 423 9.69 -24.35 -7.42
CA GLN A 423 8.74 -23.28 -7.06
C GLN A 423 7.39 -23.34 -7.80
N THR A 424 7.07 -24.46 -8.45
CA THR A 424 5.83 -24.56 -9.25
C THR A 424 4.70 -25.16 -8.43
N THR A 425 3.52 -24.55 -8.50
CA THR A 425 2.24 -25.17 -8.09
C THR A 425 1.58 -25.91 -9.26
N ASP A 426 2.09 -25.72 -10.48
CA ASP A 426 1.65 -26.43 -11.68
C ASP A 426 2.50 -27.69 -11.87
N GLN A 427 1.86 -28.85 -11.70
CA GLN A 427 2.46 -30.16 -11.86
C GLN A 427 3.03 -30.38 -13.27
N ARG A 428 2.50 -29.72 -14.30
CA ARG A 428 2.94 -29.86 -15.69
C ARG A 428 4.31 -29.21 -15.94
N LYS A 429 4.68 -28.23 -15.12
CA LYS A 429 5.96 -27.52 -15.21
C LYS A 429 7.04 -28.14 -14.33
N LEU A 430 6.73 -29.28 -13.73
CA LEU A 430 7.62 -29.92 -12.79
C LEU A 430 8.72 -30.67 -13.53
N SER A 431 9.97 -30.38 -13.17
CA SER A 431 11.16 -30.99 -13.76
C SER A 431 12.21 -31.27 -12.68
N LEU A 432 13.11 -32.20 -12.97
CA LEU A 432 14.29 -32.42 -12.16
C LEU A 432 15.23 -31.19 -12.24
N SER A 433 15.97 -30.93 -11.17
CA SER A 433 17.04 -29.93 -11.22
C SER A 433 18.18 -30.38 -12.12
N ALA A 434 18.99 -29.45 -12.64
CA ALA A 434 20.12 -29.80 -13.52
C ALA A 434 21.14 -30.76 -12.86
N VAL A 435 21.24 -30.75 -11.52
CA VAL A 435 22.08 -31.69 -10.76
C VAL A 435 21.43 -33.07 -10.74
N GLU A 436 20.11 -33.14 -10.54
CA GLU A 436 19.37 -34.40 -10.52
C GLU A 436 19.23 -35.01 -11.91
N GLU A 437 19.14 -34.21 -12.97
CA GLU A 437 19.18 -34.72 -14.34
C GLU A 437 20.54 -35.35 -14.66
N LYS A 438 21.64 -34.67 -14.32
CA LYS A 438 23.00 -35.25 -14.47
C LYS A 438 23.22 -36.50 -13.61
N ASP A 439 22.54 -36.60 -12.48
CA ASP A 439 22.58 -37.78 -11.62
C ASP A 439 21.75 -38.93 -12.23
N LEU A 440 20.54 -38.65 -12.71
CA LEU A 440 19.70 -39.59 -13.44
C LEU A 440 20.43 -40.17 -14.66
N GLU A 441 21.20 -39.35 -15.40
CA GLU A 441 22.04 -39.80 -16.52
C GLU A 441 23.13 -40.80 -16.14
N LYS A 442 23.55 -40.82 -14.86
CA LYS A 442 24.62 -41.69 -14.35
C LYS A 442 24.11 -42.89 -13.59
N LEU A 443 22.86 -42.88 -13.13
CA LEU A 443 22.28 -43.97 -12.35
C LEU A 443 22.05 -45.22 -13.22
N PRO A 444 22.55 -46.39 -12.79
CA PRO A 444 22.23 -47.65 -13.45
C PRO A 444 20.79 -48.07 -13.16
N ILE A 445 20.15 -48.74 -14.12
CA ILE A 445 18.83 -49.36 -13.89
C ILE A 445 19.03 -50.69 -13.15
N TYR A 446 18.30 -50.86 -12.05
CA TYR A 446 18.20 -52.14 -11.35
C TYR A 446 16.87 -52.82 -11.65
N MET A 447 16.89 -54.14 -11.79
CA MET A 447 15.68 -54.94 -11.98
C MET A 447 14.79 -54.82 -10.73
N PRO A 448 13.52 -54.38 -10.86
CA PRO A 448 12.59 -54.39 -9.74
C PRO A 448 12.43 -55.81 -9.18
N LYS A 449 12.45 -55.96 -7.85
CA LYS A 449 12.27 -57.27 -7.19
C LYS A 449 10.90 -57.90 -7.45
N GLN A 450 9.89 -57.04 -7.65
CA GLN A 450 8.51 -57.40 -7.96
C GLN A 450 7.86 -56.26 -8.76
N ILE A 451 6.89 -56.59 -9.60
CA ILE A 451 6.14 -55.63 -10.41
C ILE A 451 5.14 -54.84 -9.55
N ASP A 452 4.53 -55.51 -8.55
CA ASP A 452 3.55 -54.85 -7.70
C ASP A 452 4.19 -53.83 -6.74
N PRO A 453 3.54 -52.69 -6.48
CA PRO A 453 4.03 -51.68 -5.56
C PRO A 453 4.11 -52.24 -4.14
N SER A 454 5.26 -52.08 -3.49
CA SER A 454 5.39 -52.36 -2.06
C SER A 454 4.69 -51.26 -1.23
N PRO A 455 4.28 -51.56 0.02
CA PRO A 455 3.72 -50.55 0.92
C PRO A 455 4.64 -49.33 1.11
N ASN A 456 5.95 -49.56 1.14
CA ASN A 456 6.94 -48.49 1.30
C ASN A 456 6.99 -47.54 0.10
N GLU A 457 6.85 -48.06 -1.12
CA GLU A 457 6.83 -47.22 -2.34
C GLU A 457 5.54 -46.39 -2.42
N LEU A 458 4.41 -46.97 -2.02
CA LEU A 458 3.14 -46.24 -1.94
C LEU A 458 3.19 -45.13 -0.87
N GLN A 459 3.74 -45.44 0.31
CA GLN A 459 3.93 -44.46 1.37
C GLN A 459 4.91 -43.35 0.94
N ALA A 460 5.98 -43.71 0.22
CA ALA A 460 6.94 -42.75 -0.32
C ALA A 460 6.29 -41.78 -1.32
N LEU A 461 5.46 -42.30 -2.22
CA LEU A 461 4.69 -41.49 -3.17
C LEU A 461 3.69 -40.57 -2.45
N GLN A 462 2.92 -41.10 -1.50
CA GLN A 462 1.99 -40.30 -0.70
C GLN A 462 2.70 -39.18 0.07
N PHE A 463 3.84 -39.48 0.69
CA PHE A 463 4.65 -38.50 1.40
C PHE A 463 5.17 -37.40 0.46
N LEU A 464 5.68 -37.76 -0.72
CA LEU A 464 6.15 -36.81 -1.72
C LEU A 464 5.03 -35.86 -2.17
N LEU A 465 3.85 -36.41 -2.49
CA LEU A 465 2.69 -35.65 -2.93
C LEU A 465 2.17 -34.72 -1.84
N ALA A 466 2.05 -35.20 -0.61
CA ALA A 466 1.63 -34.38 0.52
C ALA A 466 2.64 -33.25 0.80
N THR A 467 3.94 -33.52 0.74
CA THR A 467 5.00 -32.53 0.98
C THR A 467 5.05 -31.43 -0.08
N LEU A 468 4.71 -31.77 -1.32
CA LEU A 468 4.68 -30.83 -2.44
C LEU A 468 3.29 -30.24 -2.71
N GLU A 469 2.29 -30.60 -1.90
CA GLU A 469 0.89 -30.17 -2.05
C GLU A 469 0.31 -30.51 -3.44
N PHE A 470 0.67 -31.68 -3.96
CA PHE A 470 0.21 -32.18 -5.25
C PHE A 470 -0.79 -33.33 -5.12
N SER A 471 -1.76 -33.36 -6.03
CA SER A 471 -2.64 -34.51 -6.26
C SER A 471 -2.10 -35.42 -7.37
N MET A 472 -2.66 -36.63 -7.50
CA MET A 472 -2.39 -37.48 -8.65
C MET A 472 -2.96 -36.87 -9.95
N PRO A 473 -2.28 -37.01 -11.11
CA PRO A 473 -2.77 -36.48 -12.38
C PRO A 473 -4.14 -37.06 -12.79
N GLN A 474 -4.94 -36.28 -13.52
CA GLN A 474 -6.21 -36.75 -14.10
C GLN A 474 -5.97 -37.61 -15.34
N LEU A 475 -6.78 -38.64 -15.50
CA LEU A 475 -6.77 -39.53 -16.68
C LEU A 475 -7.45 -38.84 -17.87
N LEU A 476 -6.91 -39.05 -19.07
CA LEU A 476 -7.43 -38.45 -20.32
C LEU A 476 -8.82 -38.95 -20.70
N ASN A 477 -9.20 -40.14 -20.24
CA ASN A 477 -10.53 -40.73 -20.45
C ASN A 477 -11.61 -40.13 -19.53
N GLY A 478 -11.25 -39.22 -18.63
CA GLY A 478 -12.18 -38.60 -17.67
C GLY A 478 -12.62 -39.49 -16.52
N SER A 479 -12.05 -40.70 -16.35
CA SER A 479 -12.46 -41.64 -15.29
C SER A 479 -11.91 -41.31 -13.90
N GLY A 480 -11.45 -40.08 -13.68
CA GLY A 480 -10.86 -39.60 -12.44
C GLY A 480 -9.33 -39.54 -12.44
N SER A 481 -8.73 -39.63 -11.26
CA SER A 481 -7.29 -39.48 -11.06
C SER A 481 -6.54 -40.81 -11.18
N LEU A 482 -5.29 -40.74 -11.66
CA LEU A 482 -4.39 -41.88 -11.77
C LEU A 482 -4.18 -42.52 -10.39
N SER A 483 -4.39 -43.83 -10.29
CA SER A 483 -4.13 -44.57 -9.04
C SER A 483 -2.62 -44.63 -8.75
N PRO A 484 -2.18 -44.33 -7.51
CA PRO A 484 -0.79 -44.49 -7.07
C PRO A 484 -0.22 -45.90 -7.36
N GLN A 485 -1.04 -46.94 -7.20
CA GLN A 485 -0.66 -48.31 -7.49
C GLN A 485 -0.38 -48.50 -8.98
N THR A 486 -1.32 -48.12 -9.83
CA THR A 486 -1.19 -48.23 -11.29
C THR A 486 0.04 -47.50 -11.79
N PHE A 487 0.29 -46.29 -11.28
CA PHE A 487 1.47 -45.51 -11.63
C PHE A 487 2.79 -46.24 -11.36
N ILE A 488 2.98 -46.75 -10.14
CA ILE A 488 4.22 -47.46 -9.76
C ILE A 488 4.36 -48.78 -10.56
N THR A 489 3.26 -49.50 -10.75
CA THR A 489 3.23 -50.73 -11.55
C THR A 489 3.69 -50.49 -12.99
N GLU A 490 3.20 -49.43 -13.65
CA GLU A 490 3.59 -49.14 -15.04
C GLU A 490 5.07 -48.78 -15.18
N ILE A 491 5.61 -47.98 -14.25
CA ILE A 491 7.05 -47.67 -14.24
C ILE A 491 7.86 -48.97 -14.10
N LYS A 492 7.54 -49.79 -13.10
CA LYS A 492 8.25 -51.06 -12.86
C LYS A 492 8.15 -52.01 -14.05
N ARG A 493 6.99 -52.10 -14.70
CA ARG A 493 6.79 -52.93 -15.90
C ARG A 493 7.68 -52.47 -17.05
N VAL A 494 7.80 -51.17 -17.27
CA VAL A 494 8.71 -50.62 -18.30
C VAL A 494 10.18 -50.93 -17.94
N LEU A 495 10.58 -50.76 -16.68
CA LEU A 495 11.94 -51.12 -16.22
C LEU A 495 12.24 -52.61 -16.42
N THR A 496 11.30 -53.51 -16.09
CA THR A 496 11.42 -54.95 -16.30
C THR A 496 11.58 -55.29 -17.79
N GLN A 497 10.72 -54.74 -18.65
CA GLN A 497 10.79 -54.93 -20.11
C GLN A 497 12.11 -54.43 -20.70
N MET A 498 12.63 -53.32 -20.18
CA MET A 498 13.93 -52.80 -20.59
C MET A 498 15.06 -53.75 -20.20
N MET A 499 15.06 -54.32 -19.01
CA MET A 499 16.12 -55.25 -18.59
C MET A 499 16.04 -56.60 -19.33
N GLU A 500 14.85 -57.07 -19.67
CA GLU A 500 14.67 -58.33 -20.42
C GLU A 500 15.08 -58.23 -21.89
N SER A 501 14.96 -57.05 -22.50
CA SER A 501 15.25 -56.81 -23.92
C SER A 501 16.72 -56.55 -24.26
N SER A 502 17.61 -56.36 -23.28
CA SER A 502 19.05 -56.18 -23.53
C SER A 502 19.87 -56.85 -22.43
N LYS A 503 20.37 -58.06 -22.71
CA LYS A 503 21.19 -58.82 -21.77
C LYS A 503 22.67 -58.38 -21.74
N ASP A 504 23.14 -57.63 -22.76
CA ASP A 504 24.58 -57.42 -22.99
C ASP A 504 25.09 -55.98 -22.80
N THR A 505 24.22 -55.01 -22.47
CA THR A 505 24.64 -53.62 -22.20
C THR A 505 24.00 -53.06 -20.92
N PRO A 506 24.78 -52.45 -20.01
CA PRO A 506 24.22 -51.83 -18.81
C PRO A 506 23.39 -50.60 -19.20
N LYS A 507 22.08 -50.67 -18.92
CA LYS A 507 21.13 -49.59 -19.20
C LYS A 507 21.18 -48.52 -18.12
N LYS A 508 21.06 -47.26 -18.55
CA LYS A 508 21.05 -46.09 -17.67
C LYS A 508 19.63 -45.57 -17.51
N CYS A 509 19.35 -44.91 -16.40
CA CYS A 509 18.04 -44.32 -16.16
C CYS A 509 17.68 -43.20 -17.17
N SER A 510 18.66 -42.64 -17.89
CA SER A 510 18.40 -41.75 -19.04
C SER A 510 17.68 -42.42 -20.20
N ASP A 511 17.81 -43.74 -20.34
CA ASP A 511 17.31 -44.50 -21.49
C ASP A 511 15.83 -44.87 -21.33
N ILE A 512 15.23 -44.59 -20.15
CA ILE A 512 13.84 -44.90 -19.84
C ILE A 512 12.92 -44.15 -20.82
N PRO A 513 12.02 -44.85 -21.55
CA PRO A 513 11.09 -44.21 -22.46
C PRO A 513 9.93 -43.60 -21.68
N TRP A 514 10.15 -42.44 -21.08
CA TRP A 514 9.17 -41.75 -20.23
C TRP A 514 7.84 -41.49 -20.94
N GLY A 515 7.86 -41.16 -22.24
CA GLY A 515 6.66 -41.04 -23.06
C GLY A 515 5.79 -42.31 -23.12
N ASN A 516 6.41 -43.50 -23.14
CA ASN A 516 5.67 -44.77 -23.11
C ASN A 516 4.97 -44.98 -21.76
N ILE A 517 5.58 -44.53 -20.66
CA ILE A 517 4.97 -44.59 -19.33
C ILE A 517 3.77 -43.63 -19.26
N VAL A 518 3.91 -42.40 -19.80
CA VAL A 518 2.80 -41.44 -19.90
C VAL A 518 1.59 -42.04 -20.64
N GLU A 519 1.84 -42.65 -21.79
CA GLU A 519 0.79 -43.28 -22.62
C GLU A 519 0.12 -44.46 -21.88
N ARG A 520 0.90 -45.32 -21.22
CA ARG A 520 0.37 -46.46 -20.43
C ARG A 520 -0.40 -46.01 -19.18
N CYS A 521 0.00 -44.91 -18.57
CA CYS A 521 -0.75 -44.31 -17.47
C CYS A 521 -2.00 -43.55 -17.92
N GLY A 522 -2.19 -43.31 -19.23
CA GLY A 522 -3.37 -42.62 -19.77
C GLY A 522 -3.47 -41.15 -19.35
N ILE A 523 -2.34 -40.47 -19.16
CA ILE A 523 -2.30 -39.05 -18.74
C ILE A 523 -1.76 -38.14 -19.86
N SER A 524 -1.90 -36.82 -19.70
CA SER A 524 -1.43 -35.83 -20.70
C SER A 524 0.08 -35.94 -20.97
N LYS A 525 0.48 -35.77 -22.24
CA LYS A 525 1.90 -35.71 -22.67
C LYS A 525 2.69 -34.60 -21.96
N GLU A 526 2.02 -33.53 -21.55
CA GLU A 526 2.61 -32.44 -20.76
C GLU A 526 3.08 -32.87 -19.36
N MET A 527 2.68 -34.06 -18.88
CA MET A 527 3.04 -34.60 -17.56
C MET A 527 4.31 -35.48 -17.58
N GLU A 528 5.02 -35.57 -18.70
CA GLU A 528 6.25 -36.37 -18.78
C GLU A 528 7.30 -35.94 -17.74
N GLY A 529 7.48 -34.63 -17.54
CA GLY A 529 8.39 -34.08 -16.52
C GLY A 529 7.98 -34.49 -15.10
N TRP A 530 6.68 -34.53 -14.82
CA TRP A 530 6.14 -34.98 -13.54
C TRP A 530 6.42 -36.47 -13.30
N ILE A 531 6.16 -37.34 -14.30
CA ILE A 531 6.46 -38.79 -14.18
C ILE A 531 7.96 -38.99 -13.92
N LYS A 532 8.81 -38.31 -14.70
CA LYS A 532 10.27 -38.39 -14.56
C LYS A 532 10.71 -37.98 -13.16
N PHE A 533 10.16 -36.89 -12.63
CA PHE A 533 10.48 -36.41 -11.29
C PHE A 533 10.04 -37.38 -10.19
N VAL A 534 8.78 -37.83 -10.23
CA VAL A 534 8.23 -38.73 -9.20
C VAL A 534 8.93 -40.09 -9.26
N GLY A 535 9.11 -40.64 -10.47
CA GLY A 535 9.82 -41.89 -10.68
C GLY A 535 11.26 -41.83 -10.16
N TYR A 536 11.95 -40.71 -10.39
CA TYR A 536 13.29 -40.49 -9.82
C TYR A 536 13.30 -40.48 -8.29
N LYS A 537 12.41 -39.70 -7.65
CA LYS A 537 12.42 -39.50 -6.18
C LYS A 537 11.88 -40.71 -5.39
N VAL A 538 10.97 -41.49 -5.97
CA VAL A 538 10.28 -42.61 -5.29
C VAL A 538 10.90 -43.96 -5.62
N LEU A 539 11.29 -44.21 -6.87
CA LEU A 539 11.66 -45.55 -7.36
C LEU A 539 13.13 -45.69 -7.73
N LEU A 540 13.70 -44.70 -8.44
CA LEU A 540 15.05 -44.83 -9.00
C LEU A 540 16.15 -44.40 -8.03
N LYS A 541 15.90 -43.36 -7.23
CA LYS A 541 16.79 -42.90 -6.17
C LYS A 541 16.26 -43.35 -4.82
N ASN A 542 17.16 -43.62 -3.88
CA ASN A 542 16.78 -44.01 -2.52
C ASN A 542 15.87 -42.93 -1.90
N PHE A 543 14.60 -43.27 -1.66
CA PHE A 543 13.62 -42.36 -1.07
C PHE A 543 14.06 -41.82 0.30
N GLU A 544 14.85 -42.57 1.06
CA GLU A 544 15.40 -42.11 2.34
C GLU A 544 16.29 -40.86 2.18
N TYR A 545 16.93 -40.69 1.01
CA TYR A 545 17.66 -39.46 0.71
C TYR A 545 16.73 -38.24 0.60
N PHE A 546 15.57 -38.39 -0.04
CA PHE A 546 14.58 -37.31 -0.12
C PHE A 546 13.94 -37.05 1.25
N ARG A 547 13.56 -38.10 1.99
CA ARG A 547 13.05 -37.98 3.35
C ARG A 547 14.04 -37.23 4.26
N HIS A 548 15.33 -37.59 4.22
CA HIS A 548 16.37 -36.90 4.98
C HIS A 548 16.51 -35.41 4.59
N LYS A 549 16.39 -35.06 3.30
CA LYS A 549 16.36 -33.66 2.86
C LYS A 549 15.18 -32.90 3.47
N ILE A 550 13.98 -33.47 3.45
CA ILE A 550 12.79 -32.85 4.04
C ILE A 550 12.96 -32.66 5.55
N THR A 551 13.46 -33.68 6.26
CA THR A 551 13.78 -33.58 7.69
C THR A 551 14.82 -32.48 7.96
N ASN A 552 15.84 -32.35 7.11
CA ASN A 552 16.80 -31.26 7.21
C ASN A 552 16.15 -29.89 7.03
N TYR A 553 15.22 -29.73 6.08
CA TYR A 553 14.50 -28.45 5.89
C TYR A 553 13.61 -28.11 7.10
N GLN A 554 12.98 -29.12 7.72
CA GLN A 554 12.23 -28.95 8.96
C GLN A 554 13.14 -28.51 10.10
N ASN A 555 14.30 -29.14 10.26
CA ASN A 555 15.30 -28.75 11.25
C ASN A 555 15.78 -27.31 11.03
N LEU A 556 16.06 -26.92 9.78
CA LEU A 556 16.44 -25.54 9.46
C LEU A 556 15.33 -24.54 9.78
N ALA A 557 14.07 -24.90 9.52
CA ALA A 557 12.91 -24.06 9.85
C ALA A 557 12.79 -23.84 11.35
N LYS A 558 12.91 -24.92 12.14
CA LYS A 558 12.94 -24.88 13.59
C LYS A 558 14.09 -24.00 14.11
N CYS A 559 15.31 -24.19 13.59
CA CYS A 559 16.46 -23.41 14.00
C CYS A 559 16.30 -21.92 13.63
N LEU A 560 15.77 -21.59 12.44
CA LEU A 560 15.47 -20.19 12.08
C LEU A 560 14.40 -19.59 13.01
N LYS A 561 13.37 -20.36 13.37
CA LYS A 561 12.35 -19.89 14.31
C LYS A 561 12.93 -19.62 15.70
N GLN A 562 13.85 -20.46 16.17
CA GLN A 562 14.60 -20.22 17.41
C GLN A 562 15.44 -18.95 17.32
N VAL A 563 16.15 -18.72 16.21
CA VAL A 563 16.93 -17.48 16.00
C VAL A 563 16.05 -16.24 16.03
N PHE A 564 14.91 -16.24 15.34
CA PHE A 564 13.99 -15.10 15.38
C PHE A 564 13.42 -14.87 16.78
N SER A 565 13.07 -15.93 17.50
CA SER A 565 12.62 -15.84 18.89
C SER A 565 13.70 -15.27 19.80
N CYS A 566 14.97 -15.63 19.56
CA CYS A 566 16.12 -15.06 20.24
C CYS A 566 16.24 -13.55 19.98
N PHE A 567 16.15 -13.12 18.72
CA PHE A 567 16.16 -11.70 18.37
C PHE A 567 15.03 -10.92 19.04
N ASP A 568 13.79 -11.43 18.98
CA ASP A 568 12.63 -10.80 19.61
C ASP A 568 12.82 -10.63 21.13
N SER A 569 13.30 -11.68 21.80
CA SER A 569 13.54 -11.66 23.24
C SER A 569 14.72 -10.77 23.64
N CYS A 570 15.79 -10.72 22.85
CA CYS A 570 16.92 -9.84 23.10
C CYS A 570 16.57 -8.36 22.85
N ASP A 571 15.79 -8.07 21.81
CA ASP A 571 15.25 -6.73 21.55
C ASP A 571 14.34 -6.28 22.71
N ALA A 572 13.47 -7.17 23.19
CA ALA A 572 12.61 -6.91 24.35
C ALA A 572 13.43 -6.68 25.64
N LEU A 573 14.48 -7.49 25.88
CA LEU A 573 15.39 -7.33 27.01
C LEU A 573 16.11 -5.98 26.98
N LYS A 574 16.58 -5.58 25.79
CA LYS A 574 17.24 -4.28 25.58
C LYS A 574 16.28 -3.14 25.90
N LEU A 575 15.09 -3.14 25.30
CA LEU A 575 14.07 -2.12 25.53
C LEU A 575 13.63 -2.06 26.99
N LEU A 576 13.48 -3.21 27.65
CA LEU A 576 13.12 -3.28 29.06
C LEU A 576 14.21 -2.69 29.95
N ARG A 577 15.49 -2.99 29.67
CA ARG A 577 16.62 -2.37 30.37
C ARG A 577 16.63 -0.86 30.17
N ASP A 578 16.48 -0.40 28.95
CA ASP A 578 16.52 1.03 28.62
C ASP A 578 15.35 1.79 29.26
N ALA A 579 14.16 1.18 29.29
CA ALA A 579 12.99 1.71 30.00
C ALA A 579 13.21 1.76 31.51
N THR A 580 13.79 0.70 32.09
CA THR A 580 14.13 0.64 33.52
C THR A 580 15.11 1.74 33.90
N LEU A 581 16.17 1.95 33.10
CA LEU A 581 17.14 3.02 33.32
C LEU A 581 16.50 4.41 33.20
N SER A 582 15.60 4.60 32.23
CA SER A 582 14.88 5.86 32.04
C SER A 582 13.99 6.19 33.23
N LEU A 583 13.18 5.23 33.71
CA LEU A 583 12.28 5.42 34.85
C LEU A 583 13.03 5.50 36.19
N CYS A 584 14.14 4.78 36.35
CA CYS A 584 14.98 4.85 37.55
C CYS A 584 15.50 6.28 37.80
N ARG A 585 15.81 7.04 36.74
CA ARG A 585 16.19 8.45 36.85
C ARG A 585 15.07 9.33 37.36
N LEU A 586 13.83 9.08 36.93
CA LEU A 586 12.65 9.80 37.43
C LEU A 586 12.31 9.43 38.87
N TYR A 587 12.62 8.19 39.26
CA TYR A 587 12.41 7.70 40.61
C TYR A 587 13.34 8.36 41.65
N LYS A 588 14.55 8.81 41.27
CA LYS A 588 15.54 9.38 42.20
C LYS A 588 16.31 10.58 41.64
N ASP A 589 16.04 11.76 42.19
CA ASP A 589 16.87 12.98 42.05
C ASP A 589 18.16 12.97 42.89
N SER A 590 18.46 11.91 43.67
CA SER A 590 19.69 11.85 44.47
C SER A 590 20.25 10.44 44.65
N ALA A 591 21.51 10.30 44.24
CA ALA A 591 22.40 9.16 44.34
C ALA A 591 22.26 8.31 45.63
N LYS A 592 21.87 7.03 45.46
CA LYS A 592 22.38 5.95 46.32
C LYS A 592 23.33 5.09 45.48
N LEU A 593 24.62 5.13 45.79
CA LEU A 593 25.60 4.17 45.29
C LEU A 593 25.19 2.75 45.75
N GLY A 594 25.21 1.77 44.84
CA GLY A 594 24.97 0.35 45.15
C GLY A 594 23.57 -0.21 44.88
N TRP A 595 22.78 0.41 43.99
CA TRP A 595 21.42 -0.04 43.65
C TRP A 595 21.35 -1.16 42.59
N GLU A 596 22.46 -1.38 41.88
CA GLU A 596 22.62 -2.50 40.96
C GLU A 596 22.94 -3.76 41.78
N ASP A 597 21.96 -4.63 41.89
CA ASP A 597 22.12 -5.95 42.48
C ASP A 597 22.76 -6.95 41.50
N LYS A 598 23.14 -8.13 42.00
CA LYS A 598 23.81 -9.16 41.20
C LYS A 598 22.94 -9.66 40.04
N ASP A 599 21.62 -9.69 40.20
CA ASP A 599 20.71 -10.21 39.18
C ASP A 599 20.60 -9.22 38.00
N TRP A 600 20.61 -7.90 38.30
CA TRP A 600 20.72 -6.86 37.28
C TRP A 600 22.01 -6.98 36.46
N GLN A 601 23.15 -7.21 37.12
CA GLN A 601 24.44 -7.41 36.45
C GLN A 601 24.49 -8.72 35.64
N ALA A 602 23.88 -9.80 36.15
CA ALA A 602 23.76 -11.04 35.41
C ALA A 602 22.93 -10.85 34.13
N ASN A 603 21.82 -10.08 34.19
CA ASN A 603 20.99 -9.78 33.03
C ASN A 603 21.73 -9.02 31.92
N LYS A 604 22.71 -8.18 32.29
CA LYS A 604 23.57 -7.47 31.33
C LYS A 604 24.38 -8.43 30.44
N SER A 605 24.75 -9.60 30.97
CA SER A 605 25.53 -10.59 30.22
C SER A 605 24.75 -11.25 29.08
N PHE A 606 23.41 -11.23 29.10
CA PHE A 606 22.56 -11.76 28.04
C PHE A 606 22.38 -10.79 26.86
N LEU A 607 22.75 -9.52 27.02
CA LEU A 607 22.73 -8.52 25.95
C LEU A 607 24.00 -8.61 25.11
N LYS A 608 24.04 -9.64 24.25
CA LYS A 608 25.12 -9.86 23.28
C LYS A 608 24.63 -9.47 21.87
N SER A 609 25.49 -8.83 21.06
CA SER A 609 25.22 -8.68 19.62
C SER A 609 25.39 -10.02 18.90
N PHE A 610 24.41 -10.36 18.05
CA PHE A 610 24.43 -11.56 17.22
C PHE A 610 24.77 -11.27 15.75
N ASP A 611 25.09 -10.03 15.39
CA ASP A 611 25.24 -9.61 14.00
C ASP A 611 26.28 -10.42 13.24
N ASN A 612 27.40 -10.74 13.91
CA ASN A 612 28.51 -11.51 13.37
C ASN A 612 28.54 -12.96 13.84
N GLU A 613 27.59 -13.36 14.69
CA GLU A 613 27.52 -14.72 15.21
C GLU A 613 26.81 -15.63 14.22
N SER A 614 27.32 -16.85 14.06
CA SER A 614 26.70 -17.85 13.19
C SER A 614 25.37 -18.34 13.75
N MET A 615 24.46 -18.74 12.86
CA MET A 615 23.18 -19.34 13.20
C MET A 615 23.31 -20.43 14.28
N LYS A 616 24.29 -21.31 14.16
CA LYS A 616 24.55 -22.39 15.13
C LYS A 616 24.83 -21.87 16.54
N VAL A 617 25.63 -20.80 16.66
CA VAL A 617 25.96 -20.19 17.97
C VAL A 617 24.73 -19.50 18.57
N ILE A 618 23.92 -18.84 17.73
CA ILE A 618 22.69 -18.18 18.19
C ILE A 618 21.67 -19.21 18.71
N VAL A 619 21.51 -20.34 17.99
CA VAL A 619 20.63 -21.43 18.43
C VAL A 619 21.12 -22.03 19.75
N GLN A 620 22.41 -22.28 19.89
CA GLN A 620 23.00 -22.78 21.15
C GLN A 620 22.75 -21.82 22.32
N PHE A 621 22.93 -20.51 22.08
CA PHE A 621 22.63 -19.49 23.08
C PHE A 621 21.16 -19.52 23.47
N TRP A 622 20.23 -19.59 22.50
CA TRP A 622 18.80 -19.66 22.77
C TRP A 622 18.43 -20.90 23.59
N GLU A 623 18.92 -22.08 23.22
CA GLU A 623 18.63 -23.33 23.93
C GLU A 623 19.10 -23.30 25.39
N GLN A 624 20.23 -22.65 25.66
CA GLN A 624 20.79 -22.51 27.00
C GLN A 624 20.09 -21.43 27.83
N ASN A 625 19.63 -20.33 27.22
CA ASN A 625 19.24 -19.11 27.95
C ASN A 625 17.77 -18.69 27.78
N GLN A 626 16.97 -19.38 26.96
CA GLN A 626 15.56 -18.99 26.70
C GLN A 626 14.68 -18.85 27.96
N GLN A 627 15.03 -19.50 29.07
CA GLN A 627 14.29 -19.40 30.33
C GLN A 627 14.57 -18.09 31.07
N HIS A 628 15.73 -17.48 30.84
CA HIS A 628 16.15 -16.22 31.45
C HIS A 628 15.78 -14.99 30.61
N LEU A 629 15.40 -15.20 29.35
CA LEU A 629 15.02 -14.14 28.44
C LEU A 629 13.53 -13.77 28.58
N PRO A 630 13.19 -12.47 28.50
CA PRO A 630 11.82 -12.04 28.69
C PRO A 630 10.95 -12.43 27.48
N LYS A 631 9.72 -12.84 27.78
CA LYS A 631 8.68 -13.18 26.79
C LYS A 631 7.63 -12.09 26.80
N VAL A 632 7.89 -10.99 26.09
CA VAL A 632 7.01 -9.82 26.07
C VAL A 632 6.12 -9.88 24.81
N PRO A 633 4.78 -9.76 24.93
CA PRO A 633 3.90 -9.62 23.77
C PRO A 633 4.22 -8.38 22.92
N SER A 634 3.83 -8.38 21.66
CA SER A 634 4.08 -7.26 20.73
C SER A 634 3.60 -5.90 21.26
N VAL A 635 2.44 -5.87 21.93
CA VAL A 635 1.88 -4.67 22.55
C VAL A 635 2.81 -4.14 23.66
N GLY A 636 3.35 -5.04 24.49
CA GLY A 636 4.30 -4.68 25.55
C GLY A 636 5.65 -4.19 25.00
N VAL A 637 6.15 -4.79 23.93
CA VAL A 637 7.38 -4.35 23.24
C VAL A 637 7.22 -2.94 22.67
N GLU A 638 6.10 -2.66 22.01
CA GLU A 638 5.83 -1.33 21.45
C GLU A 638 5.65 -0.28 22.56
N TRP A 639 4.99 -0.66 23.67
CA TRP A 639 4.90 0.20 24.84
C TRP A 639 6.28 0.54 25.43
N LEU A 640 7.16 -0.45 25.63
CA LEU A 640 8.53 -0.23 26.09
C LEU A 640 9.29 0.72 25.15
N ARG A 641 9.11 0.57 23.83
CA ARG A 641 9.68 1.47 22.83
C ARG A 641 9.18 2.90 22.98
N ILE A 642 7.90 3.12 23.30
CA ILE A 642 7.37 4.46 23.59
C ILE A 642 8.03 5.04 24.84
N ILE A 643 8.15 4.28 25.92
CA ILE A 643 8.81 4.73 27.16
C ILE A 643 10.26 5.17 26.88
N VAL A 644 11.03 4.36 26.15
CA VAL A 644 12.44 4.66 25.82
C VAL A 644 12.57 5.87 24.90
N SER A 645 11.77 5.92 23.82
CA SER A 645 11.86 7.01 22.83
C SER A 645 11.25 8.33 23.30
N SER A 646 10.38 8.31 24.32
CA SER A 646 9.63 9.47 24.80
C SER A 646 10.02 9.88 26.23
N ASN A 647 11.27 9.61 26.65
CA ASN A 647 11.71 9.85 28.02
C ASN A 647 11.47 11.30 28.50
N LYS A 648 11.70 12.30 27.64
CA LYS A 648 11.40 13.72 27.93
C LYS A 648 9.92 13.93 28.28
N ILE A 649 9.02 13.37 27.48
CA ILE A 649 7.57 13.44 27.68
C ILE A 649 7.18 12.77 29.00
N MET A 650 7.73 11.58 29.28
CA MET A 650 7.44 10.85 30.53
C MET A 650 7.93 11.62 31.75
N LYS A 651 9.12 12.23 31.66
CA LYS A 651 9.68 13.09 32.70
C LYS A 651 8.78 14.29 32.99
N GLU A 652 8.46 15.06 31.97
CA GLU A 652 7.63 16.27 32.10
C GLU A 652 6.22 15.91 32.59
N CYS A 653 5.64 14.81 32.11
CA CYS A 653 4.36 14.31 32.58
C CYS A 653 4.38 13.95 34.06
N PHE A 654 5.42 13.26 34.52
CA PHE A 654 5.55 12.92 35.93
C PHE A 654 5.78 14.16 36.78
N GLU A 655 6.76 15.01 36.44
CA GLU A 655 7.12 16.19 37.23
C GLU A 655 5.97 17.19 37.34
N THR A 656 5.25 17.42 36.24
CA THR A 656 4.16 18.40 36.18
C THR A 656 2.90 17.90 36.88
N PHE A 657 2.55 16.62 36.69
CA PHE A 657 1.28 16.07 37.15
C PHE A 657 1.42 15.13 38.36
N ARG A 658 2.55 15.16 39.06
CA ARG A 658 2.77 14.32 40.25
C ARG A 658 1.74 14.55 41.34
N ASN A 659 1.37 15.82 41.57
CA ASN A 659 0.43 16.21 42.62
C ASN A 659 -1.01 16.03 42.14
N ASN A 660 -1.82 15.29 42.90
CA ASN A 660 -3.24 15.04 42.58
C ASN A 660 -4.05 16.32 42.45
N GLN A 661 -3.86 17.29 43.35
CA GLN A 661 -4.61 18.55 43.30
C GLN A 661 -4.26 19.34 42.05
N VAL A 662 -2.96 19.50 41.78
CA VAL A 662 -2.46 20.20 40.59
C VAL A 662 -2.96 19.51 39.31
N PHE A 663 -2.97 18.18 39.29
CA PHE A 663 -3.50 17.43 38.16
C PHE A 663 -5.00 17.64 37.94
N GLU A 664 -5.83 17.55 38.99
CA GLU A 664 -7.28 17.79 38.86
C GLU A 664 -7.58 19.22 38.42
N ASP A 665 -6.84 20.21 38.94
CA ASP A 665 -6.95 21.61 38.53
C ASP A 665 -6.60 21.79 37.03
N HIS A 666 -5.59 21.06 36.55
CA HIS A 666 -5.23 21.05 35.13
C HIS A 666 -6.21 20.25 34.26
N MET A 667 -6.84 19.20 34.80
CA MET A 667 -7.83 18.41 34.07
C MET A 667 -9.12 19.19 33.80
N GLN A 668 -9.46 20.18 34.64
CA GLN A 668 -10.59 21.09 34.42
C GLN A 668 -10.41 22.00 33.19
N ASN A 669 -9.18 22.14 32.67
CA ASN A 669 -8.90 22.93 31.47
C ASN A 669 -9.25 22.19 30.17
N PHE A 670 -9.45 20.87 30.21
CA PHE A 670 -9.88 20.10 29.04
C PHE A 670 -11.37 20.31 28.78
N ALA A 671 -11.72 20.70 27.56
CA ALA A 671 -13.12 20.93 27.19
C ALA A 671 -13.89 19.60 27.05
N GLU A 672 -14.83 19.34 27.97
CA GLU A 672 -15.67 18.13 27.99
C GLU A 672 -16.49 17.91 26.70
N ASN A 673 -16.73 18.97 25.92
CA ASN A 673 -17.53 18.91 24.70
C ASN A 673 -16.75 18.57 23.42
N ASP A 674 -15.41 18.58 23.47
CA ASP A 674 -14.52 18.30 22.34
C ASP A 674 -13.98 16.86 22.42
N SER A 675 -14.26 16.04 21.40
CA SER A 675 -13.86 14.63 21.37
C SER A 675 -12.34 14.42 21.38
N VAL A 676 -11.58 15.36 20.82
CA VAL A 676 -10.11 15.29 20.79
C VAL A 676 -9.55 15.63 22.16
N GLN A 677 -10.08 16.68 22.81
CA GLN A 677 -9.67 17.04 24.17
C GLN A 677 -10.09 15.98 25.19
N GLN A 678 -11.25 15.36 25.02
CA GLN A 678 -11.67 14.22 25.83
C GLN A 678 -10.71 13.03 25.67
N ALA A 679 -10.38 12.66 24.44
CA ALA A 679 -9.42 11.58 24.19
C ALA A 679 -8.03 11.88 24.79
N ARG A 680 -7.55 13.12 24.67
CA ARG A 680 -6.29 13.57 25.28
C ARG A 680 -6.34 13.53 26.80
N GLY A 681 -7.42 14.04 27.40
CA GLY A 681 -7.62 14.05 28.85
C GLY A 681 -7.69 12.64 29.44
N THR A 682 -8.47 11.73 28.83
CA THR A 682 -8.52 10.32 29.24
C THR A 682 -7.15 9.65 29.08
N SER A 683 -6.47 9.87 27.96
CA SER A 683 -5.12 9.32 27.73
C SER A 683 -4.11 9.83 28.76
N LEU A 684 -4.17 11.12 29.11
CA LEU A 684 -3.28 11.73 30.08
C LEU A 684 -3.52 11.16 31.47
N MET A 685 -4.78 10.98 31.85
CA MET A 685 -5.16 10.35 33.11
C MET A 685 -4.61 8.93 33.22
N GLU A 686 -4.73 8.11 32.19
CA GLU A 686 -4.20 6.74 32.19
C GLU A 686 -2.67 6.70 32.26
N VAL A 687 -1.98 7.48 31.41
CA VAL A 687 -0.50 7.53 31.38
C VAL A 687 0.05 8.07 32.71
N ARG A 688 -0.55 9.14 33.23
CA ARG A 688 -0.19 9.72 34.52
C ARG A 688 -0.45 8.75 35.66
N ARG A 689 -1.62 8.09 35.71
CA ARG A 689 -1.93 7.10 36.75
C ARG A 689 -0.88 6.00 36.77
N TYR A 690 -0.50 5.49 35.61
CA TYR A 690 0.59 4.52 35.51
C TYR A 690 1.91 5.09 36.05
N LEU A 691 2.38 6.23 35.53
CA LEU A 691 3.68 6.81 35.90
C LEU A 691 3.76 7.13 37.40
N VAL A 692 2.72 7.75 37.96
CA VAL A 692 2.67 8.10 39.38
C VAL A 692 2.63 6.84 40.24
N ASN A 693 1.78 5.87 39.94
CA ASN A 693 1.72 4.62 40.71
C ASN A 693 3.03 3.84 40.65
N PHE A 694 3.63 3.75 39.46
CA PHE A 694 4.90 3.08 39.26
C PHE A 694 6.03 3.79 40.01
N LEU A 695 6.21 5.10 39.83
CA LEU A 695 7.31 5.87 40.42
C LEU A 695 7.11 6.21 41.91
N THR A 696 5.92 5.98 42.49
CA THR A 696 5.70 6.07 43.93
C THR A 696 5.80 4.72 44.64
N SER A 697 5.95 3.63 43.88
CA SER A 697 6.19 2.29 44.43
C SER A 697 7.56 2.21 45.10
N ASN A 698 7.65 1.55 46.26
CA ASN A 698 8.93 1.34 46.93
C ASN A 698 9.68 0.19 46.26
N PHE A 699 10.78 0.52 45.58
CA PHE A 699 11.71 -0.48 45.04
C PHE A 699 12.95 -0.60 45.92
N ASP A 700 13.34 -1.84 46.23
CA ASP A 700 14.54 -2.12 47.03
C ASP A 700 15.84 -1.99 46.20
N ASN A 701 15.79 -2.41 44.93
CA ASN A 701 16.92 -2.45 44.00
C ASN A 701 16.47 -2.34 42.53
N MET A 702 17.42 -2.32 41.59
CA MET A 702 17.14 -2.24 40.15
C MET A 702 16.36 -3.45 39.63
N SER A 703 16.67 -4.67 40.10
CA SER A 703 15.94 -5.88 39.68
C SER A 703 14.47 -5.87 40.09
N ALA A 704 14.12 -5.29 41.23
CA ALA A 704 12.73 -5.13 41.64
C ALA A 704 11.94 -4.21 40.70
N MET A 705 12.54 -3.07 40.30
CA MET A 705 11.94 -2.16 39.32
C MET A 705 11.82 -2.81 37.93
N TYR A 706 12.88 -3.50 37.50
CA TYR A 706 12.91 -4.26 36.25
C TYR A 706 11.80 -5.32 36.20
N ASN A 707 11.65 -6.12 37.26
CA ASN A 707 10.64 -7.18 37.33
C ASN A 707 9.21 -6.62 37.35
N GLN A 708 8.99 -5.47 37.99
CA GLN A 708 7.69 -4.80 37.96
C GLN A 708 7.35 -4.28 36.56
N LEU A 709 8.33 -3.71 35.84
CA LEU A 709 8.15 -3.29 34.44
C LEU A 709 7.87 -4.47 33.52
N LEU A 710 8.60 -5.57 33.73
CA LEU A 710 8.41 -6.79 32.98
C LEU A 710 7.00 -7.34 33.20
N HIS A 711 6.55 -7.42 34.44
CA HIS A 711 5.19 -7.86 34.79
C HIS A 711 4.13 -7.00 34.08
N PHE A 712 4.29 -5.67 34.14
CA PHE A 712 3.37 -4.76 33.49
C PHE A 712 3.34 -4.95 31.96
N ALA A 713 4.51 -5.05 31.32
CA ALA A 713 4.62 -5.27 29.88
C ALA A 713 4.04 -6.62 29.43
N GLN A 714 4.14 -7.66 30.27
CA GLN A 714 3.69 -9.01 29.95
C GLN A 714 2.20 -9.24 30.19
N HIS A 715 1.64 -8.66 31.26
CA HIS A 715 0.34 -9.07 31.77
C HIS A 715 -0.68 -7.94 31.85
N GLU A 716 -0.24 -6.69 32.01
CA GLU A 716 -1.16 -5.57 32.25
C GLU A 716 -1.33 -4.63 31.05
N MET A 717 -0.36 -4.62 30.13
CA MET A 717 -0.38 -3.81 28.93
C MET A 717 -1.29 -4.44 27.86
N ASN A 718 -2.22 -3.64 27.33
CA ASN A 718 -3.17 -4.03 26.28
C ASN A 718 -3.25 -2.94 25.20
N ALA A 719 -3.99 -3.21 24.11
CA ALA A 719 -4.05 -2.31 22.96
C ALA A 719 -4.64 -0.92 23.32
N GLU A 720 -5.62 -0.87 24.22
CA GLU A 720 -6.27 0.38 24.66
C GLU A 720 -5.32 1.26 25.47
N LYS A 721 -4.62 0.68 26.43
CA LYS A 721 -3.57 1.39 27.19
C LYS A 721 -2.46 1.87 26.28
N LEU A 722 -1.98 1.01 25.36
CA LEU A 722 -0.94 1.39 24.39
C LEU A 722 -1.37 2.59 23.54
N GLU A 723 -2.63 2.66 23.14
CA GLU A 723 -3.16 3.79 22.36
C GLU A 723 -3.14 5.09 23.17
N CYS A 724 -3.44 5.06 24.46
CA CYS A 724 -3.29 6.22 25.35
C CYS A 724 -1.84 6.75 25.34
N PHE A 725 -0.84 5.85 25.42
CA PHE A 725 0.57 6.23 25.34
C PHE A 725 0.95 6.84 23.98
N LYS A 726 0.38 6.35 22.86
CA LYS A 726 0.60 6.92 21.52
C LYS A 726 -0.03 8.30 21.37
N ILE A 727 -1.23 8.51 21.90
CA ILE A 727 -1.91 9.81 21.90
C ILE A 727 -1.06 10.82 22.69
N ILE A 728 -0.59 10.46 23.88
CA ILE A 728 0.29 11.34 24.67
C ILE A 728 1.58 11.66 23.92
N ARG A 729 2.24 10.65 23.33
CA ARG A 729 3.46 10.87 22.55
C ARG A 729 3.25 11.83 21.37
N SER A 730 2.14 11.70 20.65
CA SER A 730 1.87 12.51 19.45
C SER A 730 1.30 13.89 19.74
N ALA A 731 0.61 14.07 20.88
CA ALA A 731 -0.09 15.30 21.22
C ALA A 731 0.52 16.07 22.42
N TRP A 732 1.72 15.69 22.90
CA TRP A 732 2.31 16.22 24.13
C TRP A 732 2.38 17.75 24.17
N ASP A 733 2.89 18.38 23.11
CA ASP A 733 3.04 19.85 23.07
C ASP A 733 1.68 20.56 23.18
N SER A 734 0.63 19.98 22.59
CA SER A 734 -0.73 20.51 22.74
C SER A 734 -1.25 20.32 24.17
N ILE A 735 -1.00 19.15 24.77
CA ILE A 735 -1.43 18.83 26.13
C ILE A 735 -0.76 19.76 27.16
N VAL A 736 0.55 20.00 27.04
CA VAL A 736 1.27 20.91 27.95
C VAL A 736 0.74 22.34 27.83
N GLN A 737 0.47 22.80 26.60
CA GLN A 737 -0.11 24.11 26.34
C GLN A 737 -1.52 24.25 26.92
N ASP A 738 -2.34 23.22 26.80
CA ASP A 738 -3.74 23.23 27.26
C ASP A 738 -3.85 23.05 28.79
N ALA A 739 -2.96 22.25 29.40
CA ALA A 739 -3.02 21.89 30.81
C ALA A 739 -2.24 22.84 31.72
N VAL A 740 -0.94 23.07 31.47
CA VAL A 740 0.06 23.46 32.50
C VAL A 740 0.22 24.97 32.69
N ASP A 741 0.02 25.77 31.64
CA ASP A 741 0.32 27.20 31.70
C ASP A 741 -0.88 28.11 31.34
N PRO A 742 -1.93 28.15 32.20
CA PRO A 742 -3.02 29.11 32.05
C PRO A 742 -2.59 30.57 32.40
N GLN A 743 -1.37 30.81 32.90
CA GLN A 743 -0.89 32.16 33.30
C GLN A 743 0.07 32.83 32.31
N SER A 744 0.81 32.09 31.49
CA SER A 744 1.23 32.57 30.16
C SER A 744 0.08 32.54 29.16
N LEU A 745 -1.09 32.02 29.54
CA LEU A 745 -2.31 32.73 29.20
C LEU A 745 -2.33 34.08 29.95
N GLN A 746 -2.70 34.29 31.21
CA GLN A 746 -2.88 35.65 31.82
C GLN A 746 -1.96 36.83 31.40
N ARG A 747 -0.62 36.72 31.40
CA ARG A 747 0.27 37.84 30.98
C ARG A 747 0.30 38.04 29.48
N LYS A 748 0.30 36.94 28.77
CA LYS A 748 0.16 36.94 27.34
C LYS A 748 -1.29 37.28 27.00
N ALA A 749 -2.28 37.04 27.86
CA ALA A 749 -3.71 37.18 27.69
C ALA A 749 -4.16 38.63 27.85
N ILE A 750 -3.47 39.50 28.58
CA ILE A 750 -3.75 40.92 28.37
C ILE A 750 -3.35 41.34 26.93
N TYR A 751 -2.39 40.64 26.30
CA TYR A 751 -2.02 40.76 24.89
C TYR A 751 -2.64 39.69 23.94
N ILE A 752 -3.32 38.64 24.43
CA ILE A 752 -3.75 37.39 23.76
C ILE A 752 -5.22 37.11 24.07
N LEU A 753 -5.80 37.49 25.21
CA LEU A 753 -7.25 37.65 25.36
C LEU A 753 -7.75 38.79 24.44
N ILE A 754 -6.92 39.81 24.13
CA ILE A 754 -7.20 40.78 23.05
C ILE A 754 -6.87 40.21 21.65
N PHE A 755 -5.94 39.24 21.53
CA PHE A 755 -5.41 38.76 20.24
C PHE A 755 -5.77 37.31 19.85
N PHE A 756 -6.46 36.52 20.66
CA PHE A 756 -6.75 35.07 20.48
C PHE A 756 -8.24 34.75 20.67
N PHE A 757 -8.93 35.33 21.65
CA PHE A 757 -10.41 35.26 21.72
C PHE A 757 -11.09 36.11 20.65
N LYS A 758 -10.39 37.14 20.14
CA LYS A 758 -10.73 37.72 18.84
C LYS A 758 -10.31 36.78 17.71
N LYS A 759 -9.05 36.32 17.62
CA LYS A 759 -8.52 35.71 16.39
C LYS A 759 -8.94 34.29 15.97
N LYS A 760 -9.52 33.39 16.77
CA LYS A 760 -10.10 32.19 16.09
C LYS A 760 -11.34 32.56 15.27
N GLY A 761 -12.17 33.49 15.73
CA GLY A 761 -13.16 34.13 14.86
C GLY A 761 -12.54 35.09 13.82
N TRP A 762 -11.56 35.90 14.22
CA TRP A 762 -11.02 37.02 13.43
C TRP A 762 -9.91 36.65 12.44
N MET A 763 -9.11 35.61 12.69
CA MET A 763 -8.08 35.11 11.77
C MET A 763 -8.77 34.35 10.64
N HIS A 764 -9.79 33.55 10.92
CA HIS A 764 -10.65 32.94 9.88
C HIS A 764 -11.47 34.00 9.13
N GLN A 765 -11.99 35.02 9.81
CA GLN A 765 -12.64 36.14 9.13
C GLN A 765 -11.63 36.92 8.26
N LYS A 766 -10.40 37.12 8.75
CA LYS A 766 -9.32 37.79 7.99
C LYS A 766 -8.85 36.96 6.81
N ASP A 767 -8.70 35.64 6.95
CA ASP A 767 -8.29 34.71 5.91
C ASP A 767 -9.41 34.56 4.86
N LYS A 768 -10.67 34.44 5.30
CA LYS A 768 -11.88 34.51 4.46
C LYS A 768 -12.00 35.86 3.72
N GLU A 769 -11.69 36.96 4.39
CA GLU A 769 -11.66 38.29 3.77
C GLU A 769 -10.48 38.44 2.81
N MET A 770 -9.34 37.85 3.11
CA MET A 770 -8.14 37.87 2.28
C MET A 770 -8.40 37.10 0.99
N LEU A 771 -9.00 35.90 1.06
CA LEU A 771 -9.47 35.15 -0.11
C LEU A 771 -10.46 35.95 -0.96
N LYS A 772 -11.40 36.68 -0.33
CA LYS A 772 -12.33 37.56 -1.04
C LYS A 772 -11.65 38.79 -1.67
N LYS A 773 -10.44 39.13 -1.24
CA LYS A 773 -9.66 40.29 -1.68
C LYS A 773 -8.59 39.95 -2.71
N ILE A 774 -8.39 38.67 -3.05
CA ILE A 774 -7.51 38.25 -4.13
C ILE A 774 -8.06 38.76 -5.46
N GLN A 775 -7.19 39.40 -6.24
CA GLN A 775 -7.55 39.97 -7.52
C GLN A 775 -6.79 39.32 -8.66
N ASN A 776 -5.48 39.10 -8.52
CA ASN A 776 -4.65 38.60 -9.61
C ASN A 776 -3.66 37.54 -9.13
N VAL A 777 -3.25 36.68 -10.05
CA VAL A 777 -2.05 35.85 -9.94
C VAL A 777 -1.02 36.42 -10.91
N HIS A 778 0.19 36.68 -10.43
CA HIS A 778 1.28 37.25 -11.20
C HIS A 778 2.43 36.25 -11.32
N PHE A 779 2.96 36.09 -12.53
CA PHE A 779 4.13 35.28 -12.80
C PHE A 779 5.36 36.18 -13.00
N GLY A 780 6.37 35.98 -12.16
CA GLY A 780 7.62 36.73 -12.14
C GLY A 780 8.54 36.48 -13.34
N ASP A 781 9.77 36.96 -13.26
CA ASP A 781 10.79 36.74 -14.30
C ASP A 781 11.34 35.31 -14.18
N GLU A 782 11.32 34.57 -15.30
CA GLU A 782 11.81 33.19 -15.40
C GLU A 782 13.33 33.06 -15.10
N LYS A 783 14.07 34.17 -15.08
CA LYS A 783 15.50 34.24 -14.69
C LYS A 783 15.74 34.29 -13.19
N GLN A 784 14.70 34.43 -12.36
CA GLN A 784 14.89 34.44 -10.90
C GLN A 784 15.51 33.11 -10.43
N MET A 785 16.56 33.20 -9.59
CA MET A 785 17.20 32.01 -9.02
C MET A 785 16.31 31.26 -8.03
N ASP A 786 15.39 32.00 -7.40
CA ASP A 786 14.43 31.47 -6.43
C ASP A 786 13.11 31.13 -7.15
N LYS A 787 12.94 29.85 -7.50
CA LYS A 787 11.74 29.37 -8.19
C LYS A 787 10.49 29.47 -7.32
N GLU A 788 10.62 29.58 -6.00
CA GLU A 788 9.51 29.69 -5.06
C GLU A 788 8.84 31.08 -5.09
N LYS A 789 9.53 32.08 -5.66
CA LYS A 789 9.01 33.45 -5.88
C LYS A 789 8.48 33.69 -7.29
N TYR A 790 8.47 32.66 -8.14
CA TYR A 790 8.03 32.80 -9.52
C TYR A 790 6.52 33.07 -9.65
N MET A 791 5.70 32.63 -8.69
CA MET A 791 4.27 32.89 -8.66
C MET A 791 3.90 33.68 -7.40
N GLU A 792 3.29 34.85 -7.59
CA GLU A 792 2.82 35.73 -6.52
C GLU A 792 1.32 36.00 -6.67
N ILE A 793 0.60 36.14 -5.56
CA ILE A 793 -0.83 36.44 -5.55
C ILE A 793 -1.04 37.87 -5.07
N GLU A 794 -1.74 38.67 -5.87
CA GLU A 794 -2.05 40.06 -5.56
C GLU A 794 -3.43 40.17 -4.90
N TYR A 795 -3.49 40.83 -3.75
CA TYR A 795 -4.72 41.07 -3.00
C TYR A 795 -4.82 42.52 -2.51
N LEU A 796 -6.05 42.99 -2.34
CA LEU A 796 -6.35 44.34 -1.86
C LEU A 796 -6.20 44.45 -0.34
N THR A 797 -5.54 45.49 0.14
CA THR A 797 -5.58 45.91 1.55
C THR A 797 -6.16 47.31 1.72
N GLU A 798 -7.04 47.47 2.71
CA GLU A 798 -7.52 48.76 3.19
C GLU A 798 -6.69 49.15 4.42
N GLU A 799 -5.97 50.27 4.36
CA GLU A 799 -5.31 50.84 5.53
C GLU A 799 -6.37 51.31 6.52
N THR A 800 -6.52 50.59 7.63
CA THR A 800 -7.22 51.14 8.80
C THR A 800 -6.25 52.08 9.50
N SER A 801 -6.42 53.37 9.23
CA SER A 801 -5.65 54.47 9.81
C SER A 801 -5.78 54.51 11.33
N LYS A 802 -4.79 53.95 12.04
CA LYS A 802 -4.40 54.41 13.39
C LYS A 802 -3.04 55.09 13.42
N GLU A 803 -2.25 55.00 12.35
CA GLU A 803 -0.92 55.63 12.26
C GLU A 803 -0.86 56.88 11.37
N ALA A 804 -1.99 57.25 10.73
CA ALA A 804 -2.06 58.41 9.83
C ALA A 804 -2.64 59.70 10.46
N GLU A 805 -3.08 59.68 11.72
CA GLU A 805 -3.70 60.86 12.35
C GLU A 805 -2.72 61.95 12.80
N GLU A 806 -1.40 61.69 12.86
CA GLU A 806 -0.43 62.74 13.22
C GLU A 806 0.16 63.51 12.03
N LYS A 807 -0.07 63.09 10.77
CA LYS A 807 0.43 63.82 9.60
C LYS A 807 -0.54 63.80 8.43
N SER A 808 -1.53 64.69 8.48
CA SER A 808 -1.93 65.61 7.41
C SER A 808 -3.45 65.85 7.39
N LYS A 809 -3.84 67.08 7.73
CA LYS A 809 -5.13 67.63 7.33
C LYS A 809 -5.07 67.95 5.84
N MET A 810 -5.50 67.02 5.00
CA MET A 810 -6.12 67.33 3.70
C MET A 810 -6.79 66.07 3.12
N GLN A 811 -8.05 66.21 2.72
CA GLN A 811 -8.86 65.19 2.06
C GLN A 811 -8.06 64.45 0.97
N LYS A 812 -7.82 63.16 1.17
CA LYS A 812 -7.53 62.21 0.10
C LYS A 812 -8.35 60.94 0.36
N GLU A 813 -9.01 60.47 -0.70
CA GLU A 813 -9.66 59.16 -0.72
C GLU A 813 -8.70 58.07 -0.22
N PRO A 814 -9.19 57.02 0.47
CA PRO A 814 -8.36 55.91 0.89
C PRO A 814 -7.70 55.27 -0.32
N LYS A 815 -6.37 55.40 -0.43
CA LYS A 815 -5.58 54.75 -1.47
C LYS A 815 -5.61 53.25 -1.23
N LYS A 816 -6.36 52.51 -2.06
CA LYS A 816 -6.29 51.05 -2.11
C LYS A 816 -4.86 50.63 -2.49
N GLN A 817 -4.17 49.93 -1.60
CA GLN A 817 -2.82 49.43 -1.87
C GLN A 817 -2.90 47.94 -2.18
N MET A 818 -2.36 47.53 -3.34
CA MET A 818 -2.15 46.13 -3.68
C MET A 818 -0.95 45.59 -2.90
N LYS A 819 -1.13 44.47 -2.21
CA LYS A 819 -0.06 43.69 -1.60
C LYS A 819 0.09 42.37 -2.35
N ARG A 820 1.31 41.83 -2.29
CA ARG A 820 1.65 40.53 -2.87
C ARG A 820 1.88 39.53 -1.75
N MET A 821 1.45 38.29 -1.96
CA MET A 821 1.79 37.14 -1.13
C MET A 821 2.47 36.08 -1.98
N SER A 822 3.41 35.34 -1.39
CA SER A 822 4.10 34.25 -2.09
C SER A 822 3.18 33.04 -2.29
N GLN A 823 3.59 32.13 -3.19
CA GLN A 823 2.93 30.83 -3.34
C GLN A 823 2.85 30.08 -2.00
N GLU A 824 3.94 30.04 -1.24
CA GLU A 824 4.00 29.34 0.06
C GLU A 824 3.05 29.97 1.08
N GLU A 825 3.01 31.32 1.17
CA GLU A 825 2.10 32.02 2.08
C GLU A 825 0.62 31.73 1.74
N PHE A 826 0.31 31.55 0.46
CA PHE A 826 -1.03 31.20 0.01
C PHE A 826 -1.35 29.72 0.19
N GLU A 827 -0.38 28.82 0.00
CA GLU A 827 -0.53 27.41 0.36
C GLU A 827 -0.79 27.27 1.86
N GLN A 828 -0.01 27.94 2.69
CA GLN A 828 -0.26 27.99 4.14
C GLN A 828 -1.62 28.63 4.48
N LEU A 829 -2.09 29.63 3.71
CA LEU A 829 -3.44 30.18 3.87
C LEU A 829 -4.51 29.12 3.54
N THR A 830 -4.35 28.41 2.43
CA THR A 830 -5.27 27.38 1.93
C THR A 830 -5.28 26.16 2.85
N ASP A 831 -4.12 25.70 3.31
CA ASP A 831 -3.97 24.59 4.24
C ASP A 831 -4.58 24.91 5.61
N ARG A 832 -4.41 26.14 6.11
CA ARG A 832 -5.06 26.58 7.35
C ARG A 832 -6.59 26.62 7.22
N LEU A 833 -7.11 26.95 6.05
CA LEU A 833 -8.55 26.91 5.74
C LEU A 833 -9.04 25.47 5.56
N LEU A 834 -8.29 24.62 4.86
CA LEU A 834 -8.61 23.21 4.64
C LEU A 834 -8.62 22.40 5.94
N MET A 835 -7.59 22.57 6.78
CA MET A 835 -7.51 21.96 8.11
C MET A 835 -8.69 22.39 9.00
N PHE A 836 -9.15 23.64 8.86
CA PHE A 836 -10.37 24.13 9.53
C PHE A 836 -11.65 23.51 8.94
N ILE A 837 -11.69 23.29 7.63
CA ILE A 837 -12.83 22.74 6.89
C ILE A 837 -13.04 21.24 7.14
N THR A 838 -11.96 20.48 7.30
CA THR A 838 -11.98 19.03 7.51
C THR A 838 -12.08 18.66 8.99
N GLY A 839 -11.68 19.56 9.90
CA GLY A 839 -11.72 19.33 11.34
C GLY A 839 -10.73 18.27 11.83
N ASP A 840 -9.79 17.88 10.97
CA ASP A 840 -8.80 16.83 11.24
C ASP A 840 -7.40 17.45 11.31
N ALA A 841 -6.69 17.18 12.41
CA ALA A 841 -5.35 17.72 12.69
C ALA A 841 -4.23 16.83 12.15
N GLY A 842 -4.55 15.65 11.60
CA GLY A 842 -3.64 14.85 10.79
C GLY A 842 -3.66 15.35 9.35
N GLY A 843 -2.50 15.59 8.75
CA GLY A 843 -2.37 16.03 7.35
C GLY A 843 -3.32 15.24 6.44
N THR A 844 -4.18 15.94 5.73
CA THR A 844 -5.28 15.34 4.98
C THR A 844 -4.83 14.94 3.59
N ASP A 845 -5.06 13.68 3.23
CA ASP A 845 -5.16 13.26 1.84
C ASP A 845 -6.33 14.03 1.20
N ASN A 846 -6.11 14.64 0.03
CA ASN A 846 -7.11 15.36 -0.78
C ASN A 846 -8.41 14.53 -1.03
N GLU A 847 -8.35 13.20 -0.88
CA GLU A 847 -9.48 12.27 -1.07
C GLU A 847 -10.66 12.50 -0.11
N VAL A 848 -10.39 12.91 1.14
CA VAL A 848 -11.45 13.16 2.16
C VAL A 848 -12.26 14.42 1.81
N LEU A 849 -11.65 15.42 1.20
CA LEU A 849 -12.33 16.63 0.72
C LEU A 849 -13.16 16.36 -0.52
N THR A 850 -12.68 15.54 -1.46
CA THR A 850 -13.43 15.21 -2.68
C THR A 850 -14.71 14.41 -2.42
N SER A 851 -14.74 13.60 -1.35
CA SER A 851 -15.90 12.74 -1.01
C SER A 851 -17.04 13.46 -0.28
N GLN A 852 -16.82 14.64 0.30
CA GLN A 852 -17.88 15.41 0.97
C GLN A 852 -18.76 16.18 -0.03
N LYS A 853 -20.08 15.97 0.05
CA LYS A 853 -21.08 16.70 -0.74
C LYS A 853 -21.10 18.19 -0.35
N GLY A 854 -21.10 19.09 -1.33
CA GLY A 854 -21.34 20.52 -1.09
C GLY A 854 -22.79 20.77 -0.66
N ILE A 855 -23.05 21.84 0.09
CA ILE A 855 -24.39 22.17 0.59
C ILE A 855 -25.41 22.32 -0.55
N SER A 856 -25.02 22.80 -1.73
CA SER A 856 -25.94 22.92 -2.87
C SER A 856 -26.47 21.58 -3.42
N VAL A 857 -25.78 20.48 -3.13
CA VAL A 857 -26.12 19.11 -3.55
C VAL A 857 -26.52 18.20 -2.37
N MET A 858 -26.60 18.75 -1.16
CA MET A 858 -27.07 18.03 0.02
C MET A 858 -28.57 17.77 -0.06
N ALA A 859 -28.94 16.49 0.00
CA ALA A 859 -30.32 16.07 0.13
C ALA A 859 -30.85 16.39 1.54
N ARG A 860 -32.16 16.25 1.74
CA ARG A 860 -32.82 16.47 3.04
C ARG A 860 -32.15 15.70 4.18
N GLU A 861 -31.81 14.43 3.93
CA GLU A 861 -31.15 13.54 4.89
C GLU A 861 -29.75 14.05 5.26
N ASP A 862 -29.02 14.58 4.28
CA ASP A 862 -27.67 15.13 4.48
C ASP A 862 -27.74 16.42 5.34
N ILE A 863 -28.75 17.27 5.14
CA ILE A 863 -29.00 18.47 5.95
C ILE A 863 -29.40 18.12 7.39
N GLU A 864 -30.24 17.10 7.58
CA GLU A 864 -30.63 16.62 8.90
C GLU A 864 -29.40 16.14 9.70
N GLU A 865 -28.54 15.36 9.05
CA GLU A 865 -27.31 14.85 9.62
C GLU A 865 -26.28 15.95 9.91
N LEU A 866 -26.15 16.93 9.01
CA LEU A 866 -25.32 18.13 9.22
C LEU A 866 -25.72 18.87 10.51
N LEU A 867 -27.01 19.13 10.70
CA LEU A 867 -27.49 19.84 11.87
C LEU A 867 -27.34 19.01 13.15
N LYS A 868 -27.58 17.68 13.09
CA LYS A 868 -27.32 16.77 14.22
C LYS A 868 -25.86 16.80 14.67
N ARG A 869 -24.91 16.76 13.73
CA ARG A 869 -23.47 16.89 14.04
C ARG A 869 -23.12 18.24 14.67
N ARG A 870 -23.88 19.29 14.35
CA ARG A 870 -23.72 20.64 14.91
C ARG A 870 -24.61 20.92 16.12
N GLN A 871 -25.33 19.92 16.65
CA GLN A 871 -26.25 20.07 17.78
C GLN A 871 -25.58 20.72 19.00
N LYS A 872 -24.31 20.41 19.28
CA LYS A 872 -23.54 21.01 20.38
C LYS A 872 -23.33 22.53 20.22
N GLN A 873 -23.21 23.05 18.99
CA GLN A 873 -23.12 24.50 18.70
C GLN A 873 -24.47 25.20 18.90
N MET A 874 -25.54 24.42 18.98
CA MET A 874 -26.92 24.82 19.13
C MET A 874 -27.47 24.51 20.54
N ALA A 875 -26.59 24.24 21.51
CA ALA A 875 -26.97 23.85 22.87
C ALA A 875 -27.89 24.88 23.57
N ALA A 876 -27.78 26.16 23.22
CA ALA A 876 -28.65 27.23 23.72
C ALA A 876 -30.13 27.09 23.30
N MET A 877 -30.45 26.23 22.33
CA MET A 877 -31.81 26.03 21.82
C MET A 877 -32.66 25.12 22.71
N GLY A 878 -32.03 24.34 23.61
CA GLY A 878 -32.71 23.25 24.30
C GLY A 878 -33.10 22.10 23.33
N PRO A 879 -33.20 20.86 23.84
CA PRO A 879 -33.43 19.68 23.00
C PRO A 879 -34.78 19.73 22.25
N ASP A 880 -35.79 20.39 22.81
CA ASP A 880 -37.15 20.43 22.24
C ASP A 880 -37.23 21.30 20.98
N VAL A 881 -36.54 22.45 20.96
CA VAL A 881 -36.54 23.36 19.80
C VAL A 881 -35.73 22.76 18.65
N PHE A 882 -34.61 22.11 18.98
CA PHE A 882 -33.80 21.41 17.99
C PHE A 882 -34.59 20.28 17.32
N LYS A 883 -35.40 19.56 18.09
CA LYS A 883 -36.32 18.54 17.57
C LYS A 883 -37.34 19.13 16.59
N VAL A 884 -37.92 20.30 16.89
CA VAL A 884 -38.84 21.00 15.98
C VAL A 884 -38.17 21.35 14.65
N VAL A 885 -36.93 21.86 14.68
CA VAL A 885 -36.18 22.21 13.46
C VAL A 885 -35.95 20.95 12.60
N LEU A 886 -35.53 19.83 13.20
CA LEU A 886 -35.34 18.57 12.48
C LEU A 886 -36.67 18.02 11.92
N ASP A 887 -37.75 18.06 12.69
CA ASP A 887 -39.07 17.62 12.23
C ASP A 887 -39.59 18.49 11.08
N ARG A 888 -39.25 19.78 11.08
CA ARG A 888 -39.59 20.69 9.99
C ARG A 888 -38.80 20.44 8.71
N ILE A 889 -37.50 20.15 8.83
CA ILE A 889 -36.67 19.71 7.70
C ILE A 889 -37.23 18.44 7.09
N ARG A 890 -37.66 17.50 7.94
CA ARG A 890 -38.27 16.25 7.49
C ARG A 890 -39.59 16.48 6.76
N THR A 891 -40.50 17.25 7.37
CA THR A 891 -41.87 17.45 6.88
C THR A 891 -41.94 18.35 5.65
N GLN A 892 -41.08 19.36 5.53
CA GLN A 892 -41.06 20.30 4.39
C GLN A 892 -40.04 19.93 3.30
N ALA A 893 -39.38 18.77 3.44
CA ALA A 893 -38.34 18.30 2.54
C ALA A 893 -37.30 19.39 2.21
N ILE A 894 -36.72 19.98 3.26
CA ILE A 894 -35.75 21.07 3.14
C ILE A 894 -34.39 20.48 2.74
N ASP A 895 -34.00 20.71 1.48
CA ASP A 895 -32.68 20.40 0.94
C ASP A 895 -31.76 21.63 1.04
N GLY A 896 -30.48 21.45 0.70
CA GLY A 896 -29.51 22.53 0.80
C GLY A 896 -29.77 23.69 -0.18
N GLN A 897 -30.40 23.45 -1.33
CA GLN A 897 -30.77 24.53 -2.25
C GLN A 897 -31.84 25.46 -1.65
N LYS A 898 -32.85 24.89 -0.98
CA LYS A 898 -33.89 25.66 -0.28
C LYS A 898 -33.32 26.49 0.88
N LEU A 899 -32.32 25.96 1.60
CA LEU A 899 -31.61 26.71 2.64
C LEU A 899 -30.84 27.90 2.06
N ILE A 900 -30.04 27.68 1.01
CA ILE A 900 -29.28 28.74 0.34
C ILE A 900 -30.22 29.81 -0.23
N ALA A 901 -31.31 29.41 -0.90
CA ALA A 901 -32.27 30.33 -1.49
C ALA A 901 -32.97 31.20 -0.42
N SER A 902 -33.24 30.64 0.75
CA SER A 902 -33.89 31.35 1.86
C SER A 902 -32.91 32.29 2.57
N LEU A 903 -31.68 31.85 2.78
CA LEU A 903 -30.58 32.68 3.29
C LEU A 903 -30.32 33.91 2.40
N LYS A 904 -30.30 33.72 1.07
CA LYS A 904 -30.14 34.81 0.09
C LYS A 904 -31.29 35.83 0.13
N LYS A 905 -32.50 35.42 0.53
CA LYS A 905 -33.66 36.32 0.66
C LYS A 905 -33.58 37.19 1.90
N SER A 906 -33.42 36.58 3.08
CA SER A 906 -33.17 37.28 4.36
C SER A 906 -33.02 36.28 5.52
N ALA A 907 -32.42 36.74 6.63
CA ALA A 907 -32.42 36.03 7.91
C ALA A 907 -33.85 35.64 8.34
N LYS A 908 -34.82 36.54 8.15
CA LYS A 908 -36.24 36.32 8.47
C LYS A 908 -36.84 35.15 7.66
N ALA A 909 -36.56 35.09 6.35
CA ALA A 909 -37.03 34.00 5.49
C ALA A 909 -36.43 32.64 5.89
N LEU A 910 -35.17 32.60 6.31
CA LEU A 910 -34.55 31.38 6.84
C LEU A 910 -35.19 30.94 8.16
N GLY A 911 -35.49 31.88 9.06
CA GLY A 911 -36.19 31.59 10.31
C GLY A 911 -37.63 31.10 10.10
N GLU A 912 -38.37 31.67 9.15
CA GLU A 912 -39.72 31.20 8.80
C GLU A 912 -39.72 29.80 8.17
N LEU A 913 -38.72 29.49 7.34
CA LEU A 913 -38.54 28.17 6.76
C LEU A 913 -38.31 27.11 7.86
N LEU A 914 -37.44 27.39 8.83
CA LEU A 914 -36.97 26.40 9.81
C LEU A 914 -37.78 26.35 11.13
N LEU A 915 -38.53 27.40 11.48
CA LEU A 915 -39.28 27.47 12.75
C LEU A 915 -40.78 27.71 12.54
N GLY A 916 -41.15 28.37 11.46
CA GLY A 916 -42.54 28.74 11.17
C GLY A 916 -42.94 30.13 11.59
N GLN A 917 -44.17 30.47 11.21
CA GLN A 917 -44.76 31.78 11.49
C GLN A 917 -45.28 31.86 12.94
N ASP A 918 -45.68 30.72 13.54
CA ASP A 918 -46.37 30.64 14.83
C ASP A 918 -45.49 30.19 16.02
N PHE A 919 -44.16 30.26 15.90
CA PHE A 919 -43.25 29.78 16.95
C PHE A 919 -43.09 30.80 18.09
N ASP A 920 -43.24 30.34 19.33
CA ASP A 920 -43.41 31.16 20.56
C ASP A 920 -42.20 32.04 20.90
N VAL A 921 -42.47 33.23 21.46
CA VAL A 921 -41.54 34.38 21.62
C VAL A 921 -40.52 34.17 22.76
N ALA A 922 -40.66 33.11 23.56
CA ALA A 922 -39.80 32.84 24.70
C ALA A 922 -38.36 32.39 24.34
N ILE A 923 -38.11 31.99 23.09
CA ILE A 923 -36.78 31.62 22.59
C ILE A 923 -36.25 32.73 21.70
N ASN A 924 -34.98 33.10 21.87
CA ASN A 924 -34.32 34.17 21.11
C ASN A 924 -34.17 33.79 19.62
N ARG A 925 -35.25 33.92 18.85
CA ARG A 925 -35.37 33.57 17.41
C ARG A 925 -34.24 34.17 16.59
N GLU A 926 -33.81 35.38 16.92
CA GLU A 926 -32.71 36.06 16.24
C GLU A 926 -31.37 35.38 16.47
N GLN A 927 -31.09 34.94 17.70
CA GLN A 927 -29.86 34.21 18.02
C GLN A 927 -29.81 32.85 17.31
N LEU A 928 -30.94 32.15 17.25
CA LEU A 928 -31.09 30.89 16.53
C LEU A 928 -30.86 31.02 15.03
N VAL A 929 -31.52 31.99 14.40
CA VAL A 929 -31.31 32.28 12.97
C VAL A 929 -29.85 32.67 12.72
N THR A 930 -29.23 33.42 13.63
CA THR A 930 -27.82 33.81 13.51
C THR A 930 -26.87 32.61 13.53
N GLU A 931 -27.06 31.64 14.42
CA GLU A 931 -26.22 30.43 14.44
C GLU A 931 -26.45 29.55 13.22
N LEU A 932 -27.70 29.41 12.76
CA LEU A 932 -28.00 28.67 11.52
C LEU A 932 -27.41 29.35 10.28
N MET A 933 -27.45 30.68 10.21
CA MET A 933 -26.78 31.44 9.15
C MET A 933 -25.28 31.18 9.15
N LYS A 934 -24.62 31.16 10.31
CA LYS A 934 -23.18 30.85 10.40
C LYS A 934 -22.86 29.45 9.87
N ILE A 935 -23.67 28.45 10.21
CA ILE A 935 -23.48 27.07 9.73
C ILE A 935 -23.65 27.01 8.21
N ILE A 936 -24.70 27.61 7.66
CA ILE A 936 -24.99 27.58 6.22
C ILE A 936 -23.95 28.39 5.43
N ASP A 937 -23.58 29.59 5.90
CA ASP A 937 -22.54 30.43 5.29
C ASP A 937 -21.17 29.74 5.28
N PHE A 938 -20.90 28.92 6.30
CA PHE A 938 -19.68 28.13 6.38
C PHE A 938 -19.67 27.00 5.33
N GLU A 939 -20.77 26.25 5.19
CA GLU A 939 -20.84 25.19 4.18
C GLU A 939 -20.85 25.74 2.74
N ILE A 940 -21.43 26.93 2.51
CA ILE A 940 -21.34 27.63 1.22
C ILE A 940 -19.88 28.02 0.92
N LEU A 941 -19.15 28.50 1.93
CA LEU A 941 -17.73 28.86 1.78
C LEU A 941 -16.89 27.63 1.45
N LYS A 942 -17.11 26.53 2.18
CA LYS A 942 -16.45 25.24 1.97
C LYS A 942 -16.65 24.72 0.54
N GLU A 943 -17.88 24.80 0.04
CA GLU A 943 -18.20 24.41 -1.33
C GLU A 943 -17.50 25.31 -2.36
N ARG A 944 -17.43 26.62 -2.12
CA ARG A 944 -16.72 27.57 -2.99
C ARG A 944 -15.20 27.34 -2.99
N GLU A 945 -14.61 27.09 -1.84
CA GLU A 945 -13.17 26.79 -1.74
C GLU A 945 -12.81 25.53 -2.52
N LYS A 946 -13.61 24.47 -2.34
CA LYS A 946 -13.44 23.18 -3.02
C LYS A 946 -13.63 23.29 -4.55
N ASN A 947 -14.67 23.98 -5.00
CA ASN A 947 -15.09 23.92 -6.40
C ASN A 947 -14.56 25.08 -7.27
N ASP A 948 -14.02 26.16 -6.68
CA ASP A 948 -13.57 27.35 -7.42
C ASP A 948 -12.13 27.72 -7.07
N LEU A 949 -11.82 27.94 -5.79
CA LEU A 949 -10.51 28.50 -5.39
C LEU A 949 -9.34 27.52 -5.57
N ILE A 950 -9.49 26.28 -5.06
CA ILE A 950 -8.43 25.26 -5.16
C ILE A 950 -8.14 24.88 -6.62
N PRO A 951 -9.15 24.55 -7.46
CA PRO A 951 -8.89 24.20 -8.86
C PRO A 951 -8.25 25.34 -9.67
N LYS A 952 -8.64 26.60 -9.43
CA LYS A 952 -7.98 27.76 -10.07
C LYS A 952 -6.51 27.86 -9.71
N PHE A 953 -6.18 27.62 -8.44
CA PHE A 953 -4.81 27.67 -7.96
C PHE A 953 -3.95 26.53 -8.50
N ASP A 954 -4.49 25.30 -8.55
CA ASP A 954 -3.81 24.17 -9.17
C ASP A 954 -3.54 24.41 -10.65
N ASN A 955 -4.50 25.02 -11.36
CA ASN A 955 -4.29 25.48 -12.73
C ASN A 955 -3.18 26.54 -12.82
N CYS A 956 -3.09 27.49 -11.88
CA CYS A 956 -2.00 28.47 -11.86
C CYS A 956 -0.62 27.84 -11.65
N LYS A 957 -0.52 26.83 -10.78
CA LYS A 957 0.73 26.06 -10.58
C LYS A 957 1.12 25.29 -11.83
N SER A 958 0.14 24.66 -12.47
CA SER A 958 0.31 23.96 -13.75
C SER A 958 0.86 24.92 -14.82
N ILE A 959 0.23 26.09 -14.98
CA ILE A 959 0.66 27.17 -15.87
C ILE A 959 2.09 27.62 -15.54
N ALA A 960 2.38 27.89 -14.26
CA ALA A 960 3.72 28.31 -13.81
C ALA A 960 4.80 27.32 -14.20
N LYS A 961 4.55 26.02 -13.96
CA LYS A 961 5.47 24.93 -14.31
C LYS A 961 5.71 24.86 -15.82
N LYS A 962 4.64 24.91 -16.62
CA LYS A 962 4.73 24.86 -18.10
C LYS A 962 5.50 26.05 -18.66
N ARG A 963 5.33 27.25 -18.09
CA ARG A 963 6.08 28.46 -18.45
C ARG A 963 7.57 28.35 -18.15
N LEU A 964 7.92 27.86 -16.96
CA LEU A 964 9.32 27.62 -16.58
C LEU A 964 9.96 26.52 -17.45
N GLU A 965 9.22 25.50 -17.81
CA GLU A 965 9.67 24.44 -18.72
C GLU A 965 9.90 24.97 -20.14
N TYR A 966 8.95 25.73 -20.69
CA TYR A 966 9.09 26.43 -21.96
C TYR A 966 10.35 27.32 -21.98
N PHE A 967 10.58 28.08 -20.90
CA PHE A 967 11.79 28.90 -20.75
C PHE A 967 13.07 28.06 -20.64
N GLY A 968 13.04 26.97 -19.87
CA GLY A 968 14.16 26.03 -19.72
C GLY A 968 14.59 25.37 -21.03
N LEU A 969 13.63 25.15 -21.93
CA LEU A 969 13.85 24.69 -23.30
C LEU A 969 14.26 25.81 -24.28
N GLY A 970 14.55 27.02 -23.79
CA GLY A 970 15.01 28.15 -24.62
C GLY A 970 13.89 29.01 -25.21
N GLY A 971 12.62 28.72 -24.90
CA GLY A 971 11.48 29.52 -25.34
C GLY A 971 11.45 30.90 -24.68
N ARG A 972 11.12 31.96 -25.44
CA ARG A 972 11.08 33.34 -24.94
C ARG A 972 9.84 34.12 -25.37
N HIS A 973 9.26 33.80 -26.53
CA HIS A 973 8.29 34.65 -27.21
C HIS A 973 6.91 34.69 -26.52
N GLU A 974 6.47 33.56 -25.97
CA GLU A 974 5.12 33.45 -25.41
C GLU A 974 5.04 33.85 -23.92
N LEU A 975 6.17 34.12 -23.25
CA LEU A 975 6.22 34.36 -21.80
C LEU A 975 5.55 35.68 -21.37
N GLU A 976 5.29 36.62 -22.27
CA GLU A 976 4.53 37.82 -21.89
C GLU A 976 3.01 37.60 -21.89
N ILE A 977 2.53 36.49 -22.48
CA ILE A 977 1.09 36.19 -22.55
C ILE A 977 0.59 35.78 -21.16
N GLU A 978 -0.51 36.40 -20.72
CA GLU A 978 -1.21 36.08 -19.46
C GLU A 978 -0.26 36.06 -18.25
N ARG A 979 0.74 36.96 -18.25
CA ARG A 979 1.70 37.12 -17.14
C ARG A 979 1.01 37.53 -15.83
N THR A 980 -0.15 38.14 -15.93
CA THR A 980 -1.05 38.41 -14.82
C THR A 980 -2.44 37.89 -15.18
N ILE A 981 -2.98 36.97 -14.38
CA ILE A 981 -4.31 36.39 -14.58
C ILE A 981 -5.25 36.93 -13.51
N GLU A 982 -6.36 37.53 -13.94
CA GLU A 982 -7.42 38.00 -13.03
C GLU A 982 -8.17 36.81 -12.39
N PHE A 983 -8.18 36.77 -11.06
CA PHE A 983 -8.79 35.70 -10.25
C PHE A 983 -10.33 35.69 -10.29
N SER A 984 -10.93 36.79 -10.73
CA SER A 984 -12.37 36.91 -10.99
C SER A 984 -12.85 36.15 -12.23
N ARG A 985 -11.95 35.65 -13.08
CA ARG A 985 -12.31 34.81 -14.24
C ARG A 985 -12.93 33.48 -13.75
N SER A 986 -13.78 32.85 -14.56
CA SER A 986 -14.35 31.53 -14.23
C SER A 986 -13.28 30.44 -14.27
N ILE A 987 -13.53 29.30 -13.61
CA ILE A 987 -12.64 28.14 -13.65
C ILE A 987 -12.35 27.68 -15.09
N ASP A 988 -13.38 27.65 -15.96
CA ASP A 988 -13.22 27.28 -17.38
C ASP A 988 -12.20 28.16 -18.12
N LYS A 989 -12.07 29.44 -17.73
CA LYS A 989 -11.06 30.33 -18.31
C LYS A 989 -9.66 30.01 -17.82
N PHE A 990 -9.50 29.58 -16.57
CA PHE A 990 -8.22 29.10 -16.06
C PHE A 990 -7.80 27.80 -16.76
N GLU A 991 -8.73 26.87 -16.95
CA GLU A 991 -8.50 25.64 -17.72
C GLU A 991 -8.16 25.95 -19.19
N ALA A 992 -8.82 26.92 -19.81
CA ALA A 992 -8.50 27.34 -21.18
C ALA A 992 -7.07 27.91 -21.28
N ILE A 993 -6.63 28.71 -20.31
CA ILE A 993 -5.26 29.25 -20.27
C ILE A 993 -4.24 28.12 -20.02
N ASP A 994 -4.55 27.18 -19.13
CA ASP A 994 -3.66 26.03 -18.88
C ASP A 994 -3.49 25.13 -20.11
N ASN A 995 -4.60 24.86 -20.81
CA ASN A 995 -4.59 24.14 -22.09
C ASN A 995 -3.85 24.90 -23.19
N GLN A 996 -3.97 26.24 -23.23
CA GLN A 996 -3.21 27.07 -24.15
C GLN A 996 -1.71 26.93 -23.91
N TRP A 997 -1.27 26.95 -22.65
CA TRP A 997 0.14 26.75 -22.30
C TRP A 997 0.64 25.34 -22.61
N ASP A 998 -0.20 24.31 -22.48
CA ASP A 998 0.12 22.96 -22.96
C ASP A 998 0.35 22.91 -24.47
N LEU A 999 -0.50 23.58 -25.24
CA LEU A 999 -0.34 23.67 -26.69
C LEU A 999 0.93 24.45 -27.07
N CYS A 1000 1.22 25.56 -26.39
CA CYS A 1000 2.45 26.33 -26.58
C CYS A 1000 3.70 25.49 -26.30
N LEU A 1001 3.72 24.76 -25.17
CA LEU A 1001 4.84 23.91 -24.80
C LEU A 1001 5.03 22.75 -25.79
N LYS A 1002 3.95 22.05 -26.16
CA LYS A 1002 4.00 20.96 -27.15
C LYS A 1002 4.48 21.43 -28.51
N LYS A 1003 4.00 22.58 -28.97
CA LYS A 1003 4.45 23.20 -30.22
C LYS A 1003 5.95 23.50 -30.17
N TRP A 1004 6.42 24.12 -29.09
CA TRP A 1004 7.84 24.46 -28.93
C TRP A 1004 8.74 23.23 -28.88
N ILE A 1005 8.32 22.17 -28.17
CA ILE A 1005 9.03 20.89 -28.16
C ILE A 1005 9.11 20.30 -29.57
N SER A 1006 8.04 20.40 -30.36
CA SER A 1006 8.03 19.97 -31.77
C SER A 1006 9.01 20.79 -32.62
N ASP A 1007 8.97 22.12 -32.50
CA ASP A 1007 9.84 23.03 -33.25
C ASP A 1007 11.33 22.79 -32.92
N ILE A 1008 11.68 22.61 -31.64
CA ILE A 1008 13.04 22.21 -31.23
C ILE A 1008 13.42 20.85 -31.81
N SER A 1009 12.49 19.88 -31.79
CA SER A 1009 12.76 18.54 -32.30
C SER A 1009 13.06 18.55 -33.80
N GLU A 1010 12.35 19.36 -34.57
CA GLU A 1010 12.61 19.57 -35.99
C GLU A 1010 13.96 20.27 -36.23
N VAL A 1011 14.29 21.31 -35.47
CA VAL A 1011 15.59 22.00 -35.55
C VAL A 1011 16.75 21.07 -35.15
N CYS A 1012 16.60 20.26 -34.11
CA CYS A 1012 17.58 19.26 -33.68
C CYS A 1012 17.75 18.14 -34.71
N LEU A 1013 16.68 17.71 -35.38
CA LEU A 1013 16.74 16.79 -36.53
C LEU A 1013 17.50 17.41 -37.70
N PHE A 1014 17.28 18.70 -37.98
CA PHE A 1014 17.98 19.43 -39.04
C PHE A 1014 19.49 19.62 -38.74
N VAL A 1015 19.84 19.94 -37.48
CA VAL A 1015 21.23 20.05 -37.02
C VAL A 1015 21.92 18.67 -36.99
N SER A 1016 21.21 17.61 -36.63
CA SER A 1016 21.69 16.23 -36.72
C SER A 1016 21.94 15.78 -38.16
N LEU A 1017 21.09 16.19 -39.11
CA LEU A 1017 21.28 15.98 -40.54
C LEU A 1017 22.45 16.79 -41.11
N GLN A 1018 22.63 18.04 -40.69
CA GLN A 1018 23.81 18.84 -41.07
C GLN A 1018 25.11 18.27 -40.49
N ASN A 1019 25.11 17.81 -39.24
CA ASN A 1019 26.28 17.18 -38.62
C ASN A 1019 26.60 15.82 -39.27
N LYS A 1020 25.59 15.07 -39.74
CA LYS A 1020 25.82 13.89 -40.60
C LYS A 1020 26.42 14.27 -41.96
N HIS A 1021 26.00 15.38 -42.56
CA HIS A 1021 26.59 15.88 -43.81
C HIS A 1021 28.05 16.35 -43.62
N VAL A 1022 28.37 16.98 -42.49
CA VAL A 1022 29.75 17.38 -42.13
C VAL A 1022 30.62 16.14 -41.86
N HIS A 1023 30.08 15.12 -41.19
CA HIS A 1023 30.80 13.85 -41.00
C HIS A 1023 31.02 13.09 -42.32
N ILE A 1024 30.04 13.10 -43.23
CA ILE A 1024 30.20 12.52 -44.59
C ILE A 1024 31.25 13.30 -45.39
N LEU A 1025 31.28 14.63 -45.30
CA LEU A 1025 32.31 15.46 -45.94
C LEU A 1025 33.70 15.30 -45.32
N GLN A 1026 33.80 14.99 -44.01
CA GLN A 1026 35.05 14.66 -43.34
C GLN A 1026 35.52 13.22 -43.60
N SER A 1027 34.63 12.29 -43.95
CA SER A 1027 35.00 10.95 -44.42
C SER A 1027 35.33 10.89 -45.92
N ILE A 1028 35.03 11.95 -46.68
CA ILE A 1028 35.41 12.12 -48.10
C ILE A 1028 36.75 12.86 -48.25
N LYS A 1029 37.27 13.50 -47.19
CA LYS A 1029 38.66 13.93 -47.10
C LYS A 1029 39.51 12.83 -46.48
#